data_AF-A0ABD1CWY0-F1
#
_entry.id   AF-A0ABD1CWY0-F1
#
_cell.length_a   1.000
_cell.length_b   1.000
_cell.length_c   1.000
_cell.angle_alpha   90.00
_cell.angle_beta   90.00
_cell.angle_gamma   90.00
#
_symmetry.space_group_name_H-M   'P 1'
#
loop_
_entity.id
_entity.type
_entity.pdbx_description
1 polymer ?
#
loop_
_entity_poly.entity_id
_entity_poly.type
_entity_poly.pdbx_seq_one_letter_code
_entity_poly.pdbx_strand_id
1 'polypeptide(L)'
;MDSTISVSKGVFVFKNGATRAKGARRKVQPCRSLLDGATTGAFWYRSYERQWKRVSDALEKLLSSSYEKILDDLLGFVEGCHRGIEYSAVLPTAALLTGINQIDHLSQFETLAGNIRNNTFSLVVLLQSRDCPSMKAAVETIVAGFVEEQRAADEDADSRQLRRNQLNLGVLRAWYLEKHGHLEKKPNLSIIMPDFEVFSPDVLQDLILVLNSYSTELPFVLILGVATSVATIHSVLPYHVTSKIKLSIFQSEPSVTNLNKTLDSVLLTPFCPFHLSGKVFKLLMDIFLFYDFSVKGFIEGFKYALMEHYFQGNIYGLCSVTSDRDELEEAVENLTATEVESIRQLLSFRPLIESLDNPQEVVDFLTKDDYLRRMLPSMLLEVHNFWFMFHCTLEMLQVLVQDLPRGPLGKQLRELYEHCISSDVTQMAEFKECMQLVAFMSKEEILAKVLKMIEVILKFKDMNDEACIRGETIFEVEPLEQMSDDLEHLTNAIARAGMEVVPEDLEEPTANVINSPKMNRQELQAKLLSAARQPKQESAFTKAINALVAYITNEIFRKYLRPLSRGPPLIELFVFNDAATIRRHIVGVPRAAVHTALNNPHYYLQCGCCELEDDHSLVPTMPDLSVAYKLHAECGRMINLFDWLQAFRTVVDDRNADEEEQERHVDPQIQARFTRAVAELQFLGFIKTSKKKTDHVTRLTWMMLASTVRGLCRRSFSTSKVLAAQQLTVRDALNAALDEEMERDERVFILGEEVAQYDGAYKVSRGLWKKYGDKRVIDTPITEMGFTGIAVGAAMAGLRPVCEFMTFNFSMQAIDQVINSAAKTFYMSAGTVNVPIVFRGPNGAASGVGAQHSQCFGAWYSHCPGLKVVAPYDSEDAKGLLKAAIRDPDPVVVLENEMVYGQGFPVSDQVLDKEFVLPIGKAKIMRPGKHVTLVAYAKAVETALLAANELAGKGIECEVINLRSLRPLDSDTIFKSVQKTHHLVTVEQGWPQSGVGSEICARIMEHETFFHLDAPVWRVTGVDVPMPYAKTLEAAALPQPADVVLAVNKVLGTK
;
A
#
# COMPACT_ATOMS: atom_id res chain seq x y z
N MET A 1 -36.78 -0.86 -32.71
CA MET A 1 -36.53 -2.24 -32.25
C MET A 1 -35.99 -2.98 -33.45
N ASP A 2 -34.72 -3.38 -33.38
CA ASP A 2 -34.03 -4.01 -34.51
C ASP A 2 -34.56 -5.43 -34.74
N SER A 3 -34.52 -5.90 -35.99
CA SER A 3 -34.93 -7.28 -36.37
C SER A 3 -34.07 -8.36 -35.70
N THR A 4 -32.96 -7.97 -35.07
CA THR A 4 -32.05 -8.80 -34.28
C THR A 4 -32.53 -9.03 -32.85
N ILE A 5 -33.55 -8.29 -32.37
CA ILE A 5 -34.13 -8.43 -31.03
C ILE A 5 -35.48 -9.15 -31.15
N SER A 6 -35.65 -10.27 -30.44
CA SER A 6 -36.89 -11.03 -30.42
C SER A 6 -37.54 -10.96 -29.04
N VAL A 7 -38.85 -10.73 -29.02
CA VAL A 7 -39.68 -10.76 -27.80
C VAL A 7 -39.82 -12.21 -27.26
N SER A 8 -39.60 -13.22 -28.10
CA SER A 8 -39.83 -14.64 -27.74
C SER A 8 -38.57 -15.50 -27.70
N LYS A 9 -37.46 -15.06 -28.31
CA LYS A 9 -36.21 -15.84 -28.38
C LYS A 9 -35.06 -15.09 -27.69
N GLY A 10 -34.37 -15.79 -26.78
CA GLY A 10 -33.17 -15.28 -26.10
C GLY A 10 -31.83 -15.71 -26.71
N VAL A 11 -31.83 -16.57 -27.74
CA VAL A 11 -30.62 -17.09 -28.41
C VAL A 11 -30.82 -17.13 -29.92
N PHE A 12 -29.84 -16.60 -30.66
CA PHE A 12 -29.81 -16.63 -32.12
C PHE A 12 -28.54 -17.35 -32.59
N VAL A 13 -28.69 -18.41 -33.39
CA VAL A 13 -27.56 -19.24 -33.82
C VAL A 13 -27.21 -18.93 -35.28
N PHE A 14 -26.02 -18.37 -35.50
CA PHE A 14 -25.45 -18.12 -36.83
C PHE A 14 -24.40 -19.20 -37.13
N LYS A 15 -24.83 -20.29 -37.79
CA LYS A 15 -24.02 -21.52 -37.88
C LYS A 15 -22.79 -21.44 -38.79
N ASN A 16 -22.73 -20.50 -39.74
CA ASN A 16 -21.57 -20.22 -40.62
C ASN A 16 -20.65 -21.44 -40.94
N GLY A 17 -21.23 -22.58 -41.37
CA GLY A 17 -20.47 -23.77 -41.76
C GLY A 17 -20.06 -24.75 -40.63
N ALA A 18 -20.56 -24.59 -39.40
CA ALA A 18 -20.29 -25.52 -38.29
C ALA A 18 -20.80 -26.95 -38.59
N THR A 19 -19.87 -27.87 -38.86
CA THR A 19 -20.18 -29.29 -39.05
C THR A 19 -19.96 -30.07 -37.76
N ARG A 20 -20.94 -30.90 -37.36
CA ARG A 20 -20.73 -31.92 -36.34
C ARG A 20 -19.80 -32.96 -36.95
N ALA A 21 -18.66 -33.26 -36.33
CA ALA A 21 -17.70 -34.26 -36.81
C ALA A 21 -18.28 -35.68 -36.75
N LYS A 22 -19.25 -36.01 -37.60
CA LYS A 22 -19.72 -37.36 -37.91
C LYS A 22 -20.24 -37.37 -39.35
N GLY A 23 -19.40 -37.88 -40.27
CA GLY A 23 -19.85 -38.40 -41.56
C GLY A 23 -19.81 -37.45 -42.77
N ALA A 24 -18.81 -37.66 -43.62
CA ALA A 24 -18.79 -37.49 -45.08
C ALA A 24 -19.07 -36.10 -45.73
N ARG A 25 -17.97 -35.56 -46.30
CA ARG A 25 -17.86 -34.88 -47.61
C ARG A 25 -18.73 -33.64 -47.87
N ARG A 26 -18.23 -32.48 -47.43
CA ARG A 26 -18.09 -31.28 -48.28
C ARG A 26 -16.77 -30.60 -47.95
N LYS A 27 -15.92 -30.36 -48.95
CA LYS A 27 -14.66 -29.61 -48.80
C LYS A 27 -14.99 -28.14 -48.49
N VAL A 28 -15.24 -27.83 -47.24
CA VAL A 28 -15.10 -26.47 -46.72
C VAL A 28 -13.69 -26.45 -46.13
N GLN A 29 -12.81 -25.60 -46.66
CA GLN A 29 -11.49 -25.39 -46.06
C GLN A 29 -11.71 -24.98 -44.59
N PRO A 30 -11.24 -25.77 -43.61
CA PRO A 30 -11.32 -25.33 -42.22
C PRO A 30 -10.51 -24.03 -42.11
N CYS A 31 -11.15 -22.96 -41.64
CA CYS A 31 -10.43 -21.73 -41.29
C CYS A 31 -9.44 -22.10 -40.20
N ARG A 32 -8.14 -22.12 -40.53
CA ARG A 32 -7.06 -22.59 -39.63
C ARG A 32 -6.64 -21.53 -38.61
N SER A 33 -7.05 -20.27 -38.77
CA SER A 33 -6.73 -19.14 -37.90
C SER A 33 -7.90 -18.14 -37.86
N LEU A 34 -8.03 -17.40 -36.76
CA LEU A 34 -8.99 -16.29 -36.60
C LEU A 34 -8.56 -15.06 -37.42
N LEU A 35 -7.25 -14.88 -37.59
CA LEU A 35 -6.65 -13.76 -38.30
C LEU A 35 -6.52 -14.08 -39.80
N ASP A 36 -6.50 -13.03 -40.62
CA ASP A 36 -6.29 -13.14 -42.05
C ASP A 36 -4.82 -13.43 -42.40
N GLY A 37 -4.61 -13.96 -43.60
CA GLY A 37 -3.28 -14.35 -44.07
C GLY A 37 -2.29 -13.18 -44.11
N ALA A 38 -2.79 -11.96 -44.35
CA ALA A 38 -1.95 -10.75 -44.38
C ALA A 38 -1.41 -10.41 -43.00
N THR A 39 -2.24 -10.45 -41.95
CA THR A 39 -1.78 -10.19 -40.56
C THR A 39 -0.80 -11.26 -40.09
N THR A 40 -1.11 -12.54 -40.31
CA THR A 40 -0.19 -13.64 -39.94
C THR A 40 1.11 -13.64 -40.75
N GLY A 41 1.09 -13.02 -41.94
CA GLY A 41 2.23 -12.87 -42.81
C GLY A 41 3.10 -11.66 -42.47
N ALA A 42 2.59 -10.70 -41.69
CA ALA A 42 3.31 -9.49 -41.32
C ALA A 42 4.53 -9.79 -40.45
N PHE A 43 5.60 -9.02 -40.64
CA PHE A 43 6.87 -9.22 -39.95
C PHE A 43 6.70 -9.10 -38.43
N TRP A 44 6.03 -8.05 -37.94
CA TRP A 44 5.78 -7.86 -36.50
C TRP A 44 5.08 -9.06 -35.84
N TYR A 45 4.12 -9.70 -36.51
CA TYR A 45 3.34 -10.80 -35.94
C TYR A 45 4.18 -12.07 -35.84
N ARG A 46 4.99 -12.36 -36.86
CA ARG A 46 5.93 -13.49 -36.85
C ARG A 46 6.98 -13.33 -35.75
N SER A 47 7.49 -12.11 -35.59
CA SER A 47 8.42 -11.75 -34.52
C SER A 47 7.79 -11.94 -33.14
N TYR A 48 6.57 -11.43 -32.94
CA TYR A 48 5.80 -11.62 -31.70
C TYR A 48 5.57 -13.11 -31.39
N GLU A 49 5.08 -13.90 -32.36
CA GLU A 49 4.78 -15.32 -32.16
C GLU A 49 6.05 -16.12 -31.82
N ARG A 50 7.17 -15.83 -32.50
CA ARG A 50 8.48 -16.43 -32.22
C ARG A 50 8.93 -16.14 -30.79
N GLN A 51 8.87 -14.88 -30.37
CA GLN A 51 9.31 -14.47 -29.03
C GLN A 51 8.39 -15.01 -27.93
N TRP A 52 7.07 -14.92 -28.12
CA TRP A 52 6.12 -15.50 -27.17
C TRP A 52 6.30 -17.01 -27.02
N LYS A 53 6.54 -17.73 -28.13
CA LYS A 53 6.82 -19.17 -28.06
C LYS A 53 8.08 -19.49 -27.28
N ARG A 54 9.17 -18.74 -27.50
CA ARG A 54 10.42 -18.89 -26.73
C ARG A 54 10.19 -18.69 -25.22
N VAL A 55 9.47 -17.64 -24.85
CA VAL A 55 9.13 -17.35 -23.45
C VAL A 55 8.22 -18.45 -22.88
N SER A 56 7.18 -18.86 -23.61
CA SER A 56 6.25 -19.90 -23.19
C SER A 56 6.94 -21.24 -22.97
N ASP A 57 7.82 -21.67 -23.89
CA ASP A 57 8.56 -22.93 -23.78
C ASP A 57 9.51 -22.90 -22.55
N ALA A 58 10.14 -21.75 -22.28
CA ALA A 58 10.99 -21.56 -21.10
C ALA A 58 10.17 -21.58 -19.79
N LEU A 59 8.99 -20.96 -19.78
CA LEU A 59 8.07 -20.97 -18.64
C LEU A 59 7.57 -22.38 -18.34
N GLU A 60 7.16 -23.15 -19.35
CA GLU A 60 6.71 -24.53 -19.19
C GLU A 60 7.83 -25.39 -18.61
N LYS A 61 9.07 -25.24 -19.10
CA LYS A 61 10.24 -25.96 -18.58
C LYS A 61 10.51 -25.61 -17.11
N LEU A 62 10.46 -24.33 -16.73
CA LEU A 62 10.69 -23.89 -15.35
C LEU A 62 9.59 -24.36 -14.40
N LEU A 63 8.34 -24.26 -14.83
CA LEU A 63 7.21 -24.74 -14.02
C LEU A 63 7.32 -26.26 -13.83
N SER A 64 7.67 -27.01 -14.88
CA SER A 64 7.86 -28.46 -14.76
C SER A 64 8.94 -28.84 -13.74
N SER A 65 10.06 -28.10 -13.67
CA SER A 65 11.15 -28.39 -12.74
C SER A 65 10.84 -27.98 -11.29
N SER A 66 10.08 -26.89 -11.07
CA SER A 66 9.65 -26.46 -9.73
C SER A 66 8.76 -27.52 -9.05
N TYR A 67 7.90 -28.19 -9.84
CA TYR A 67 7.00 -29.22 -9.32
C TYR A 67 7.62 -30.62 -9.23
N GLU A 68 8.68 -30.91 -10.00
CA GLU A 68 9.31 -32.24 -10.10
C GLU A 68 9.59 -32.88 -8.74
N LYS A 69 10.17 -32.12 -7.80
CA LYS A 69 10.48 -32.61 -6.45
C LYS A 69 9.25 -33.04 -5.65
N ILE A 70 8.18 -32.25 -5.69
CA ILE A 70 6.92 -32.56 -4.99
C ILE A 70 6.21 -33.71 -5.69
N LEU A 71 6.28 -33.74 -7.02
CA LEU A 71 5.74 -34.82 -7.83
C LEU A 71 6.42 -36.14 -7.47
N ASP A 72 7.74 -36.18 -7.37
CA ASP A 72 8.49 -37.38 -6.98
C ASP A 72 8.12 -37.86 -5.57
N ASP A 73 8.01 -36.94 -4.60
CA ASP A 73 7.58 -37.28 -3.24
C ASP A 73 6.15 -37.84 -3.21
N LEU A 74 5.24 -37.28 -4.01
CA LEU A 74 3.85 -37.72 -4.12
C LEU A 74 3.74 -39.06 -4.87
N LEU A 75 4.49 -39.24 -5.96
CA LEU A 75 4.58 -40.51 -6.70
C LEU A 75 5.12 -41.61 -5.79
N GLY A 76 6.19 -41.34 -5.03
CA GLY A 76 6.73 -42.25 -4.02
C GLY A 76 5.71 -42.60 -2.93
N PHE A 77 4.84 -41.67 -2.52
CA PHE A 77 3.74 -41.94 -1.61
C PHE A 77 2.67 -42.85 -2.23
N VAL A 78 2.24 -42.60 -3.47
CA VAL A 78 1.23 -43.41 -4.17
C VAL A 78 1.74 -44.83 -4.41
N GLU A 79 3.02 -44.99 -4.79
CA GLU A 79 3.66 -46.30 -4.91
C GLU A 79 3.83 -46.99 -3.55
N GLY A 80 4.17 -46.24 -2.49
CA GLY A 80 4.30 -46.73 -1.13
C GLY A 80 2.99 -47.29 -0.57
N CYS A 81 1.85 -46.69 -0.93
CA CYS A 81 0.52 -47.17 -0.54
C CYS A 81 0.22 -48.59 -1.05
N HIS A 82 0.87 -49.00 -2.13
CA HIS A 82 0.71 -50.32 -2.73
C HIS A 82 1.34 -51.44 -1.88
N ARG A 83 2.36 -51.13 -1.06
CA ARG A 83 3.08 -52.12 -0.23
C ARG A 83 2.45 -52.37 1.14
N GLY A 84 1.47 -51.55 1.54
CA GLY A 84 0.91 -51.50 2.90
C GLY A 84 -0.48 -52.12 3.08
N ILE A 85 -0.94 -53.00 2.18
CA ILE A 85 -2.28 -53.64 2.25
C ILE A 85 -2.37 -54.71 3.37
N GLU A 86 -1.51 -54.65 4.39
CA GLU A 86 -1.67 -55.43 5.62
C GLU A 86 -2.49 -54.62 6.64
N TYR A 87 -3.80 -54.88 6.64
CA TYR A 87 -4.74 -54.66 7.77
C TYR A 87 -4.74 -53.28 8.45
N SER A 88 -5.01 -52.21 7.69
CA SER A 88 -5.47 -50.94 8.28
C SER A 88 -6.75 -50.49 7.58
N ALA A 89 -7.86 -50.45 8.33
CA ALA A 89 -9.18 -50.01 7.85
C ALA A 89 -9.29 -48.47 7.69
N VAL A 90 -8.24 -47.85 7.15
CA VAL A 90 -8.02 -46.40 7.08
C VAL A 90 -7.57 -46.02 5.67
N LEU A 91 -8.19 -44.99 5.10
CA LEU A 91 -7.87 -44.50 3.76
C LEU A 91 -6.54 -43.72 3.74
N PRO A 92 -5.57 -44.07 2.88
CA PRO A 92 -4.38 -43.25 2.67
C PRO A 92 -4.79 -41.94 1.97
N THR A 93 -4.38 -40.81 2.54
CA THR A 93 -4.73 -39.49 2.00
C THR A 93 -3.54 -38.55 2.03
N ALA A 94 -3.22 -37.97 0.88
CA ALA A 94 -2.25 -36.89 0.75
C ALA A 94 -2.98 -35.54 0.78
N ALA A 95 -2.61 -34.64 1.68
CA ALA A 95 -3.01 -33.23 1.61
C ALA A 95 -1.89 -32.43 0.94
N LEU A 96 -2.14 -31.93 -0.26
CA LEU A 96 -1.28 -31.00 -0.96
C LEU A 96 -1.69 -29.58 -0.60
N LEU A 97 -0.83 -28.89 0.16
CA LEU A 97 -1.01 -27.48 0.51
C LEU A 97 -0.56 -26.64 -0.68
N THR A 98 -1.51 -26.11 -1.44
CA THR A 98 -1.24 -25.42 -2.71
C THR A 98 -1.18 -23.90 -2.58
N GLY A 99 -1.81 -23.31 -1.56
CA GLY A 99 -1.94 -21.85 -1.42
C GLY A 99 -3.24 -21.30 -2.02
N ILE A 100 -3.44 -19.98 -1.96
CA ILE A 100 -4.73 -19.29 -2.22
C ILE A 100 -5.13 -19.26 -3.73
N ASN A 101 -4.33 -19.83 -4.64
CA ASN A 101 -4.45 -19.61 -6.10
C ASN A 101 -5.11 -20.75 -6.88
N GLN A 102 -6.41 -20.96 -6.69
CA GLN A 102 -7.14 -22.09 -7.29
C GLN A 102 -7.03 -22.25 -8.82
N ILE A 103 -6.90 -21.14 -9.58
CA ILE A 103 -6.85 -21.20 -11.06
C ILE A 103 -5.57 -21.88 -11.56
N ASP A 104 -4.42 -21.57 -10.96
CA ASP A 104 -3.13 -22.10 -11.37
C ASP A 104 -2.99 -23.57 -10.95
N HIS A 105 -3.60 -23.93 -9.82
CA HIS A 105 -3.59 -25.28 -9.30
C HIS A 105 -4.37 -26.27 -10.16
N LEU A 106 -5.44 -25.84 -10.84
CA LEU A 106 -6.19 -26.77 -11.69
C LEU A 106 -5.33 -27.36 -12.81
N SER A 107 -4.55 -26.53 -13.51
CA SER A 107 -3.59 -27.01 -14.52
C SER A 107 -2.52 -27.92 -13.89
N GLN A 108 -2.07 -27.61 -12.68
CA GLN A 108 -1.09 -28.43 -11.97
C GLN A 108 -1.67 -29.80 -11.61
N PHE A 109 -2.92 -29.86 -11.16
CA PHE A 109 -3.60 -31.12 -10.84
C PHE A 109 -3.88 -31.96 -12.10
N GLU A 110 -4.11 -31.33 -13.26
CA GLU A 110 -4.21 -32.02 -14.55
C GLU A 110 -2.86 -32.62 -14.97
N THR A 111 -1.76 -31.88 -14.86
CA THR A 111 -0.40 -32.39 -15.12
C THR A 111 -0.02 -33.48 -14.12
N LEU A 112 -0.34 -33.31 -12.84
CA LEU A 112 -0.16 -34.32 -11.79
C LEU A 112 -0.94 -35.59 -12.12
N ALA A 113 -2.20 -35.47 -12.53
CA ALA A 113 -3.00 -36.62 -12.92
C ALA A 113 -2.37 -37.35 -14.11
N GLY A 114 -1.89 -36.62 -15.12
CA GLY A 114 -1.14 -37.19 -16.25
C GLY A 114 0.13 -37.93 -15.80
N ASN A 115 0.91 -37.34 -14.90
CA ASN A 115 2.16 -37.95 -14.40
C ASN A 115 1.91 -39.19 -13.54
N ILE A 116 0.89 -39.17 -12.67
CA ILE A 116 0.52 -40.36 -11.86
C ILE A 116 0.07 -41.50 -12.79
N ARG A 117 -0.70 -41.20 -13.85
CA ARG A 117 -1.13 -42.18 -14.85
C ARG A 117 0.04 -42.82 -15.59
N ASN A 118 1.03 -42.01 -15.97
CA ASN A 118 2.16 -42.48 -16.78
C ASN A 118 3.23 -43.20 -15.95
N ASN A 119 3.46 -42.76 -14.71
CA ASN A 119 4.59 -43.21 -13.90
C ASN A 119 4.22 -44.23 -12.81
N THR A 120 2.96 -44.29 -12.37
CA THR A 120 2.51 -45.26 -11.35
C THR A 120 1.47 -46.23 -11.90
N PHE A 121 1.34 -47.40 -11.27
CA PHE A 121 0.27 -48.34 -11.56
C PHE A 121 -1.04 -47.93 -10.85
N SER A 122 -1.65 -46.82 -11.30
CA SER A 122 -2.86 -46.22 -10.71
C SER A 122 -3.83 -45.68 -11.77
N LEU A 123 -5.13 -45.83 -11.54
CA LEU A 123 -6.19 -45.11 -12.26
C LEU A 123 -6.49 -43.80 -11.54
N VAL A 124 -6.70 -42.70 -12.26
CA VAL A 124 -6.75 -41.35 -11.69
C VAL A 124 -7.98 -40.57 -12.17
N VAL A 125 -8.84 -40.22 -11.22
CA VAL A 125 -10.01 -39.36 -11.47
C VAL A 125 -9.84 -38.02 -10.79
N LEU A 126 -10.05 -36.94 -11.56
CA LEU A 126 -10.15 -35.57 -11.05
C LEU A 126 -11.61 -35.26 -10.70
N LEU A 127 -11.89 -34.96 -9.43
CA LEU A 127 -13.22 -34.71 -8.91
C LEU A 127 -13.35 -33.24 -8.51
N GLN A 128 -14.10 -32.44 -9.28
CA GLN A 128 -14.31 -31.02 -9.00
C GLN A 128 -15.59 -30.79 -8.19
N SER A 129 -15.59 -29.80 -7.31
CA SER A 129 -16.76 -29.50 -6.45
C SER A 129 -18.04 -29.20 -7.26
N ARG A 130 -17.91 -28.54 -8.42
CA ARG A 130 -19.03 -28.20 -9.32
C ARG A 130 -19.79 -29.41 -9.86
N ASP A 131 -19.12 -30.55 -9.99
CA ASP A 131 -19.72 -31.80 -10.47
C ASP A 131 -20.31 -32.64 -9.32
N CYS A 132 -20.11 -32.20 -8.08
CA CYS A 132 -20.49 -32.90 -6.85
C CYS A 132 -21.46 -32.12 -5.95
N PRO A 133 -22.62 -31.61 -6.47
CA PRO A 133 -23.61 -30.95 -5.62
C PRO A 133 -24.33 -31.92 -4.66
N SER A 134 -24.26 -33.23 -4.91
CA SER A 134 -24.88 -34.27 -4.09
C SER A 134 -24.03 -35.54 -4.08
N MET A 135 -24.21 -36.37 -3.05
CA MET A 135 -23.53 -37.66 -2.91
C MET A 135 -23.72 -38.57 -4.14
N LYS A 136 -24.92 -38.57 -4.73
CA LYS A 136 -25.21 -39.33 -5.96
C LYS A 136 -24.33 -38.87 -7.13
N ALA A 137 -24.27 -37.56 -7.36
CA ALA A 137 -23.48 -36.99 -8.45
C ALA A 137 -21.98 -37.25 -8.27
N ALA A 138 -21.48 -37.18 -7.03
CA ALA A 138 -20.10 -37.51 -6.71
C ALA A 138 -19.76 -38.97 -7.06
N VAL A 139 -20.58 -39.93 -6.64
CA VAL A 139 -20.37 -41.35 -6.99
C VAL A 139 -20.48 -41.58 -8.49
N GLU A 140 -21.50 -41.05 -9.15
CA GLU A 140 -21.66 -41.20 -10.60
C GLU A 140 -20.44 -40.66 -11.36
N THR A 141 -19.88 -39.53 -10.92
CA THR A 141 -18.69 -38.91 -11.54
C THR A 141 -17.42 -39.71 -11.28
N ILE A 142 -17.21 -40.22 -10.07
CA ILE A 142 -16.06 -41.08 -9.74
C ILE A 142 -16.09 -42.37 -10.57
N VAL A 143 -17.25 -43.04 -10.61
CA VAL A 143 -17.39 -44.32 -11.33
C VAL A 143 -17.32 -44.09 -12.83
N ALA A 144 -17.91 -43.01 -13.36
CA ALA A 144 -17.77 -42.65 -14.77
C ALA A 144 -16.31 -42.38 -15.12
N GLY A 145 -15.60 -41.63 -14.27
CA GLY A 145 -14.19 -41.29 -14.46
C GLY A 145 -13.33 -42.54 -14.62
N PHE A 146 -13.39 -43.49 -13.69
CA PHE A 146 -12.56 -44.70 -13.76
C PHE A 146 -12.90 -45.61 -14.95
N VAL A 147 -14.19 -45.73 -15.29
CA VAL A 147 -14.64 -46.58 -16.42
C VAL A 147 -14.31 -45.93 -17.77
N GLU A 148 -14.42 -44.61 -17.90
CA GLU A 148 -14.10 -43.86 -19.13
C GLU A 148 -12.58 -43.72 -19.33
N GLU A 149 -11.80 -43.58 -18.26
CA GLU A 149 -10.34 -43.48 -18.30
C GLU A 149 -9.71 -44.75 -18.87
N GLN A 150 -10.11 -45.93 -18.39
CA GLN A 150 -9.59 -47.21 -18.90
C GLN A 150 -10.04 -47.46 -20.36
N ARG A 151 -11.23 -47.01 -20.74
CA ARG A 151 -11.72 -47.11 -22.13
C ARG A 151 -10.92 -46.23 -23.10
N ALA A 152 -10.35 -45.12 -22.63
CA ALA A 152 -9.45 -44.32 -23.47
C ALA A 152 -8.10 -45.02 -23.73
N ALA A 153 -7.70 -45.95 -22.85
CA ALA A 153 -6.48 -46.74 -22.98
C ALA A 153 -6.69 -48.04 -23.80
N ASP A 154 -7.87 -48.66 -23.73
CA ASP A 154 -8.24 -49.82 -24.55
C ASP A 154 -8.79 -49.34 -25.93
N GLU A 155 -8.10 -49.61 -27.04
CA GLU A 155 -8.53 -49.22 -28.42
C GLU A 155 -9.87 -49.88 -28.89
N ASP A 156 -10.53 -50.68 -28.05
CA ASP A 156 -11.78 -51.38 -28.35
C ASP A 156 -13.02 -50.48 -28.20
N ALA A 157 -13.45 -49.91 -29.32
CA ALA A 157 -14.58 -48.98 -29.40
C ALA A 157 -15.99 -49.58 -29.13
N ASP A 158 -16.14 -50.90 -28.94
CA ASP A 158 -17.43 -51.60 -28.98
C ASP A 158 -18.06 -51.98 -27.62
N SER A 159 -17.49 -51.53 -26.49
CA SER A 159 -18.13 -51.72 -25.17
C SER A 159 -19.39 -50.84 -25.00
N ARG A 160 -20.51 -51.40 -24.51
CA ARG A 160 -21.76 -50.67 -24.25
C ARG A 160 -21.55 -49.57 -23.20
N GLN A 161 -21.85 -48.32 -23.55
CA GLN A 161 -21.75 -47.17 -22.64
C GLN A 161 -22.79 -47.31 -21.50
N LEU A 162 -22.31 -47.43 -20.26
CA LEU A 162 -23.15 -47.38 -19.08
C LEU A 162 -23.76 -45.97 -18.94
N ARG A 163 -25.06 -45.88 -18.67
CA ARG A 163 -25.70 -44.58 -18.43
C ARG A 163 -25.32 -44.09 -17.03
N ARG A 164 -25.14 -42.77 -16.85
CA ARG A 164 -24.79 -42.18 -15.54
C ARG A 164 -25.66 -42.68 -14.39
N ASN A 165 -26.97 -42.81 -14.60
CA ASN A 165 -27.94 -43.29 -13.60
C ASN A 165 -27.72 -44.75 -13.13
N GLN A 166 -26.88 -45.53 -13.81
CA GLN A 166 -26.57 -46.92 -13.48
C GLN A 166 -25.24 -47.05 -12.74
N LEU A 167 -24.50 -45.95 -12.59
CA LEU A 167 -23.17 -45.94 -11.99
C LEU A 167 -23.28 -45.84 -10.47
N ASN A 168 -22.93 -46.92 -9.79
CA ASN A 168 -22.83 -46.98 -8.33
C ASN A 168 -21.54 -47.70 -7.93
N LEU A 169 -21.14 -47.61 -6.66
CA LEU A 169 -19.91 -48.26 -6.19
C LEU A 169 -19.95 -49.80 -6.27
N GLY A 170 -21.15 -50.41 -6.26
CA GLY A 170 -21.30 -51.84 -6.50
C GLY A 170 -20.91 -52.24 -7.93
N VAL A 171 -21.25 -51.40 -8.91
CA VAL A 171 -20.83 -51.56 -10.31
C VAL A 171 -19.32 -51.34 -10.45
N LEU A 172 -18.77 -50.33 -9.78
CA LEU A 172 -17.31 -50.10 -9.77
C LEU A 172 -16.56 -51.31 -9.19
N ARG A 173 -17.05 -51.88 -8.08
CA ARG A 173 -16.49 -53.09 -7.48
C ARG A 173 -16.52 -54.28 -8.44
N ALA A 174 -17.68 -54.55 -9.05
CA ALA A 174 -17.82 -55.66 -9.98
C ALA A 174 -16.88 -55.51 -11.18
N TRP A 175 -16.84 -54.31 -11.76
CA TRP A 175 -15.95 -53.96 -12.87
C TRP A 175 -14.47 -54.10 -12.51
N TYR A 176 -14.04 -53.59 -11.34
CA TYR A 176 -12.66 -53.65 -10.90
C TYR A 176 -12.19 -55.09 -10.63
N LEU A 177 -13.03 -55.92 -10.01
CA LEU A 177 -12.73 -57.34 -9.78
C LEU A 177 -12.68 -58.14 -11.08
N GLU A 178 -13.60 -57.88 -12.02
CA GLU A 178 -13.60 -58.52 -13.34
C GLU A 178 -12.32 -58.20 -14.13
N LYS A 179 -11.92 -56.93 -14.15
CA LYS A 179 -10.80 -56.44 -14.98
C LYS A 179 -9.42 -56.60 -14.34
N HIS A 180 -9.29 -56.44 -13.03
CA HIS A 180 -7.98 -56.42 -12.36
C HIS A 180 -7.84 -57.47 -11.24
N GLY A 181 -8.89 -58.24 -10.95
CA GLY A 181 -8.87 -59.25 -9.88
C GLY A 181 -7.88 -60.41 -10.12
N HIS A 182 -7.45 -60.62 -11.36
CA HIS A 182 -6.50 -61.66 -11.76
C HIS A 182 -5.02 -61.23 -11.75
N LEU A 183 -4.74 -59.94 -11.53
CA LEU A 183 -3.38 -59.41 -11.52
C LEU A 183 -2.74 -59.56 -10.12
N GLU A 184 -1.46 -59.96 -10.06
CA GLU A 184 -0.71 -60.06 -8.79
C GLU A 184 -0.54 -58.71 -8.10
N LYS A 185 -0.44 -57.62 -8.89
CA LYS A 185 -0.46 -56.23 -8.44
C LYS A 185 -1.72 -55.57 -8.98
N LYS A 186 -2.53 -54.95 -8.10
CA LYS A 186 -3.81 -54.32 -8.48
C LYS A 186 -3.67 -52.80 -8.57
N PRO A 187 -4.20 -52.13 -9.60
CA PRO A 187 -3.98 -50.70 -9.77
C PRO A 187 -4.69 -49.89 -8.68
N ASN A 188 -4.02 -48.87 -8.13
CA ASN A 188 -4.65 -48.01 -7.13
C ASN A 188 -5.76 -47.15 -7.77
N LEU A 189 -6.84 -46.90 -7.04
CA LEU A 189 -7.90 -45.98 -7.44
C LEU A 189 -7.64 -44.61 -6.79
N SER A 190 -6.94 -43.73 -7.51
CA SER A 190 -6.57 -42.40 -7.02
C SER A 190 -7.66 -41.38 -7.36
N ILE A 191 -8.15 -40.68 -6.35
CA ILE A 191 -9.15 -39.61 -6.50
C ILE A 191 -8.50 -38.30 -6.09
N ILE A 192 -8.39 -37.36 -7.03
CA ILE A 192 -7.81 -36.04 -6.81
C ILE A 192 -8.95 -35.04 -6.65
N MET A 193 -9.00 -34.35 -5.52
CA MET A 193 -9.96 -33.28 -5.22
C MET A 193 -9.19 -31.95 -5.17
N PRO A 194 -9.14 -31.17 -6.26
CA PRO A 194 -8.31 -29.98 -6.34
C PRO A 194 -8.83 -28.80 -5.50
N ASP A 195 -10.13 -28.75 -5.21
CA ASP A 195 -10.83 -27.63 -4.59
C ASP A 195 -11.56 -28.01 -3.29
N PHE A 196 -10.81 -28.57 -2.32
CA PHE A 196 -11.36 -29.12 -1.06
C PHE A 196 -12.27 -28.14 -0.31
N GLU A 197 -11.92 -26.85 -0.21
CA GLU A 197 -12.69 -25.86 0.54
C GLU A 197 -14.07 -25.52 -0.06
N VAL A 198 -14.28 -25.80 -1.35
CA VAL A 198 -15.53 -25.47 -2.06
C VAL A 198 -16.54 -26.61 -1.99
N PHE A 199 -16.13 -27.80 -1.56
CA PHE A 199 -17.03 -28.93 -1.38
C PHE A 199 -18.03 -28.69 -0.26
N SER A 200 -19.26 -29.18 -0.45
CA SER A 200 -20.24 -29.27 0.63
C SER A 200 -19.71 -30.22 1.71
N PRO A 201 -19.58 -29.79 2.99
CA PRO A 201 -19.04 -30.61 4.06
C PRO A 201 -19.81 -31.94 4.23
N ASP A 202 -21.14 -31.91 4.12
CA ASP A 202 -21.98 -33.10 4.29
C ASP A 202 -21.68 -34.16 3.21
N VAL A 203 -21.58 -33.72 1.95
CA VAL A 203 -21.28 -34.62 0.81
C VAL A 203 -19.89 -35.22 0.95
N LEU A 204 -18.92 -34.42 1.40
CA LEU A 204 -17.54 -34.86 1.56
C LEU A 204 -17.37 -35.85 2.71
N GLN A 205 -18.02 -35.59 3.85
CA GLN A 205 -18.03 -36.49 5.01
C GLN A 205 -18.65 -37.84 4.64
N ASP A 206 -19.82 -37.83 4.02
CA ASP A 206 -20.49 -39.05 3.57
C ASP A 206 -19.66 -39.81 2.52
N LEU A 207 -19.04 -39.09 1.57
CA LEU A 207 -18.19 -39.70 0.54
C LEU A 207 -17.00 -40.42 1.16
N ILE A 208 -16.29 -39.81 2.10
CA ILE A 208 -15.13 -40.43 2.78
C ILE A 208 -15.57 -41.67 3.56
N LEU A 209 -16.69 -41.60 4.29
CA LEU A 209 -17.21 -42.74 5.04
C LEU A 209 -17.60 -43.90 4.12
N VAL A 210 -18.24 -43.60 2.99
CA VAL A 210 -18.61 -44.58 1.97
C VAL A 210 -17.36 -45.19 1.34
N LEU A 211 -16.37 -44.40 0.90
CA LEU A 211 -15.13 -44.91 0.34
C LEU A 211 -14.37 -45.79 1.34
N ASN A 212 -14.36 -45.42 2.62
CA ASN A 212 -13.73 -46.21 3.66
C ASN A 212 -14.43 -47.56 3.90
N SER A 213 -15.75 -47.65 3.68
CA SER A 213 -16.48 -48.91 3.80
C SER A 213 -16.08 -49.95 2.73
N TYR A 214 -15.55 -49.48 1.59
CA TYR A 214 -15.07 -50.31 0.49
C TYR A 214 -13.54 -50.46 0.47
N SER A 215 -12.80 -49.89 1.42
CA SER A 215 -11.32 -49.87 1.42
C SER A 215 -10.67 -51.26 1.56
N THR A 216 -11.40 -52.25 2.07
CA THR A 216 -10.96 -53.65 2.14
C THR A 216 -11.00 -54.36 0.79
N GLU A 217 -11.85 -53.91 -0.12
CA GLU A 217 -12.08 -54.54 -1.43
C GLU A 217 -11.47 -53.74 -2.58
N LEU A 218 -11.40 -52.42 -2.45
CA LEU A 218 -10.91 -51.47 -3.45
C LEU A 218 -9.80 -50.58 -2.85
N PRO A 219 -8.62 -50.50 -3.48
CA PRO A 219 -7.49 -49.71 -2.97
C PRO A 219 -7.65 -48.23 -3.34
N PHE A 220 -8.46 -47.49 -2.58
CA PHE A 220 -8.63 -46.04 -2.77
C PHE A 220 -7.46 -45.24 -2.20
N VAL A 221 -7.00 -44.24 -2.95
CA VAL A 221 -6.04 -43.21 -2.51
C VAL A 221 -6.66 -41.85 -2.74
N LEU A 222 -6.66 -40.99 -1.71
CA LEU A 222 -7.22 -39.63 -1.80
C LEU A 222 -6.09 -38.61 -1.87
N ILE A 223 -6.19 -37.65 -2.79
CA ILE A 223 -5.31 -36.49 -2.87
C ILE A 223 -6.18 -35.24 -2.73
N LEU A 224 -5.99 -34.49 -1.66
CA LEU A 224 -6.74 -33.28 -1.32
C LEU A 224 -5.90 -32.06 -1.64
N GLY A 225 -6.35 -31.22 -2.57
CA GLY A 225 -5.84 -29.89 -2.79
C GLY A 225 -6.43 -28.92 -1.77
N VAL A 226 -5.61 -28.47 -0.84
CA VAL A 226 -6.00 -27.55 0.23
C VAL A 226 -5.31 -26.22 0.02
N ALA A 227 -6.10 -25.16 -0.19
CA ALA A 227 -5.59 -23.83 -0.47
C ALA A 227 -5.02 -23.14 0.78
N THR A 228 -5.59 -23.42 1.95
CA THR A 228 -5.34 -22.65 3.18
C THR A 228 -4.33 -23.29 4.13
N SER A 229 -4.80 -24.15 5.03
CA SER A 229 -3.98 -24.84 6.01
C SER A 229 -4.63 -26.15 6.43
N VAL A 230 -3.87 -27.01 7.12
CA VAL A 230 -4.38 -28.28 7.66
C VAL A 230 -5.51 -28.06 8.68
N ALA A 231 -5.58 -26.89 9.32
CA ALA A 231 -6.68 -26.56 10.24
C ALA A 231 -8.06 -26.59 9.54
N THR A 232 -8.10 -26.26 8.25
CA THR A 232 -9.33 -26.29 7.45
C THR A 232 -9.86 -27.72 7.33
N ILE A 233 -8.97 -28.70 7.11
CA ILE A 233 -9.34 -30.13 7.09
C ILE A 233 -9.99 -30.52 8.42
N HIS A 234 -9.40 -30.12 9.55
CA HIS A 234 -9.93 -30.41 10.89
C HIS A 234 -11.25 -29.69 11.20
N SER A 235 -11.51 -28.53 10.58
CA SER A 235 -12.77 -27.81 10.73
C SER A 235 -13.91 -28.39 9.89
N VAL A 236 -13.60 -28.89 8.69
CA VAL A 236 -14.57 -29.44 7.74
C VAL A 236 -14.88 -30.91 8.04
N LEU A 237 -13.88 -31.68 8.50
CA LEU A 237 -14.01 -33.11 8.80
C LEU A 237 -14.07 -33.34 10.31
N PRO A 238 -15.23 -33.73 10.86
CA PRO A 238 -15.34 -34.11 12.26
C PRO A 238 -14.42 -35.28 12.64
N TYR A 239 -14.18 -35.47 13.93
CA TYR A 239 -13.29 -36.52 14.44
C TYR A 239 -13.65 -37.92 13.93
N HIS A 240 -14.94 -38.26 13.83
CA HIS A 240 -15.38 -39.58 13.38
C HIS A 240 -15.01 -39.86 11.90
N VAL A 241 -14.91 -38.84 11.06
CA VAL A 241 -14.43 -38.96 9.67
C VAL A 241 -12.91 -38.91 9.62
N THR A 242 -12.28 -37.97 10.33
CA THR A 242 -10.81 -37.82 10.38
C THR A 242 -10.12 -39.09 10.88
N SER A 243 -10.74 -39.83 11.81
CA SER A 243 -10.25 -41.14 12.29
C SER A 243 -10.15 -42.23 11.20
N LYS A 244 -10.80 -42.03 10.05
CA LYS A 244 -10.80 -42.95 8.90
C LYS A 244 -9.78 -42.58 7.83
N ILE A 245 -9.02 -41.52 8.06
CA ILE A 245 -8.04 -40.99 7.11
C ILE A 245 -6.64 -41.07 7.72
N LYS A 246 -5.68 -41.56 6.94
CA LYS A 246 -4.25 -41.49 7.25
C LYS A 246 -3.64 -40.37 6.42
N LEU A 247 -3.54 -39.19 7.02
CA LEU A 247 -3.11 -37.97 6.36
C LEU A 247 -1.57 -37.87 6.29
N SER A 248 -1.02 -37.65 5.09
CA SER A 248 0.34 -37.17 4.85
C SER A 248 0.28 -35.77 4.25
N ILE A 249 1.17 -34.88 4.69
CA ILE A 249 1.14 -33.46 4.29
C ILE A 249 2.28 -33.22 3.29
N PHE A 250 1.95 -32.62 2.15
CA PHE A 250 2.89 -32.16 1.12
C PHE A 250 2.71 -30.66 0.95
N GLN A 251 3.80 -29.92 0.87
CA GLN A 251 3.77 -28.47 0.77
C GLN A 251 4.27 -28.03 -0.61
N SER A 252 3.44 -27.28 -1.32
CA SER A 252 3.83 -26.65 -2.57
C SER A 252 4.65 -25.38 -2.32
N GLU A 253 5.49 -25.01 -3.29
CA GLU A 253 6.23 -23.75 -3.25
C GLU A 253 5.24 -22.56 -3.31
N PRO A 254 5.42 -21.53 -2.47
CA PRO A 254 4.56 -20.34 -2.52
C PRO A 254 4.63 -19.65 -3.89
N SER A 255 3.50 -19.11 -4.36
CA SER A 255 3.43 -18.46 -5.67
C SER A 255 4.37 -17.26 -5.83
N VAL A 256 4.69 -16.55 -4.75
CA VAL A 256 5.69 -15.47 -4.75
C VAL A 256 7.08 -15.99 -5.11
N THR A 257 7.47 -17.15 -4.58
CA THR A 257 8.74 -17.80 -4.90
C THR A 257 8.78 -18.24 -6.36
N ASN A 258 7.66 -18.80 -6.85
CA ASN A 258 7.54 -19.21 -8.26
C ASN A 258 7.63 -18.00 -9.20
N LEU A 259 6.97 -16.89 -8.86
CA LEU A 259 7.09 -15.66 -9.64
C LEU A 259 8.52 -15.12 -9.66
N ASN A 260 9.22 -15.11 -8.52
CA ASN A 260 10.62 -14.66 -8.48
C ASN A 260 11.49 -15.56 -9.38
N LYS A 261 11.35 -16.89 -9.32
CA LYS A 261 12.07 -17.80 -10.23
C LYS A 261 11.74 -17.52 -11.70
N THR A 262 10.47 -17.32 -12.02
CA THR A 262 10.00 -16.95 -13.36
C THR A 262 10.61 -15.63 -13.85
N LEU A 263 10.65 -14.62 -13.00
CA LEU A 263 11.25 -13.33 -13.31
C LEU A 263 12.75 -13.48 -13.55
N ASP A 264 13.47 -14.08 -12.60
CA ASP A 264 14.93 -14.16 -12.64
C ASP A 264 15.45 -15.06 -13.80
N SER A 265 14.73 -16.14 -14.11
CA SER A 265 15.21 -17.15 -15.07
C SER A 265 14.65 -17.00 -16.48
N VAL A 266 13.58 -16.20 -16.67
CA VAL A 266 12.93 -16.06 -17.99
C VAL A 266 12.83 -14.59 -18.40
N LEU A 267 12.18 -13.76 -17.58
CA LEU A 267 11.76 -12.41 -18.01
C LEU A 267 12.85 -11.34 -17.83
N LEU A 268 13.64 -11.43 -16.76
CA LEU A 268 14.77 -10.54 -16.46
C LEU A 268 16.08 -11.15 -16.93
N THR A 269 16.06 -11.79 -18.11
CA THR A 269 17.25 -12.37 -18.73
C THR A 269 17.69 -11.54 -19.93
N PRO A 270 19.00 -11.47 -20.21
CA PRO A 270 19.49 -10.73 -21.38
C PRO A 270 19.13 -11.40 -22.72
N PHE A 271 18.66 -12.65 -22.67
CA PHE A 271 18.23 -13.42 -23.84
C PHE A 271 16.78 -13.14 -24.24
N CYS A 272 16.01 -12.48 -23.37
CA CYS A 272 14.72 -11.92 -23.71
C CYS A 272 14.95 -10.50 -24.22
N PRO A 273 14.74 -10.21 -25.52
CA PRO A 273 15.01 -8.87 -26.04
C PRO A 273 13.91 -7.87 -25.64
N PHE A 274 12.74 -8.35 -25.23
CA PHE A 274 11.64 -7.49 -24.82
C PHE A 274 11.69 -7.23 -23.30
N HIS A 275 11.62 -5.96 -22.91
CA HIS A 275 11.68 -5.51 -21.54
C HIS A 275 10.50 -4.61 -21.17
N LEU A 276 10.17 -4.58 -19.87
CA LEU A 276 9.12 -3.73 -19.34
C LEU A 276 9.71 -2.46 -18.74
N SER A 277 9.06 -1.31 -18.95
CA SER A 277 9.40 -0.11 -18.19
C SER A 277 9.10 -0.31 -16.70
N GLY A 278 9.79 0.45 -15.83
CA GLY A 278 9.58 0.38 -14.39
C GLY A 278 8.13 0.64 -13.97
N LYS A 279 7.42 1.53 -14.68
CA LYS A 279 5.99 1.83 -14.41
C LYS A 279 5.07 0.65 -14.74
N VAL A 280 5.30 0.00 -15.89
CA VAL A 280 4.52 -1.16 -16.32
C VAL A 280 4.82 -2.35 -15.42
N PHE A 281 6.10 -2.59 -15.14
CA PHE A 281 6.56 -3.66 -14.27
C PHE A 281 5.95 -3.52 -12.87
N LYS A 282 6.03 -2.32 -12.27
CA LYS A 282 5.40 -2.01 -10.99
C LYS A 282 3.91 -2.28 -11.02
N LEU A 283 3.20 -1.86 -12.07
CA LEU A 283 1.75 -2.10 -12.18
C LEU A 283 1.41 -3.60 -12.18
N LEU A 284 2.13 -4.42 -12.96
CA LEU A 284 1.90 -5.87 -12.98
C LEU A 284 2.26 -6.53 -11.64
N MET A 285 3.31 -6.04 -10.98
CA MET A 285 3.68 -6.49 -9.64
C MET A 285 2.65 -6.07 -8.58
N ASP A 286 2.11 -4.86 -8.67
CA ASP A 286 1.05 -4.37 -7.76
C ASP A 286 -0.22 -5.22 -7.92
N ILE A 287 -0.58 -5.58 -9.16
CA ILE A 287 -1.68 -6.52 -9.44
C ILE A 287 -1.42 -7.85 -8.72
N PHE A 288 -0.23 -8.43 -8.92
CA PHE A 288 0.13 -9.71 -8.33
C PHE A 288 0.17 -9.69 -6.78
N LEU A 289 0.76 -8.65 -6.18
CA LEU A 289 0.99 -8.61 -4.74
C LEU A 289 -0.24 -8.15 -3.94
N PHE A 290 -1.07 -7.28 -4.51
CA PHE A 290 -2.21 -6.67 -3.79
C PHE A 290 -3.58 -7.21 -4.20
N TYR A 291 -3.73 -7.77 -5.41
CA TYR A 291 -5.02 -8.26 -5.90
C TYR A 291 -5.07 -9.79 -5.93
N ASP A 292 -4.17 -10.43 -6.70
CA ASP A 292 -4.16 -11.87 -6.90
C ASP A 292 -2.75 -12.43 -7.06
N PHE A 293 -2.36 -13.38 -6.20
CA PHE A 293 -1.05 -14.04 -6.27
C PHE A 293 -0.92 -15.02 -7.47
N SER A 294 -1.63 -14.81 -8.59
CA SER A 294 -1.61 -15.68 -9.76
C SER A 294 -0.39 -15.39 -10.64
N VAL A 295 0.49 -16.38 -10.77
CA VAL A 295 1.65 -16.30 -11.67
C VAL A 295 1.16 -16.30 -13.12
N LYS A 296 0.09 -17.05 -13.41
CA LYS A 296 -0.55 -17.05 -14.73
C LYS A 296 -1.14 -15.69 -15.09
N GLY A 297 -1.80 -15.02 -14.13
CA GLY A 297 -2.30 -13.65 -14.31
C GLY A 297 -1.19 -12.67 -14.68
N PHE A 298 -0.05 -12.76 -14.00
CA PHE A 298 1.14 -11.97 -14.35
C PHE A 298 1.67 -12.31 -15.75
N ILE A 299 1.77 -13.59 -16.11
CA ILE A 299 2.22 -14.06 -17.43
C ILE A 299 1.30 -13.57 -18.55
N GLU A 300 -0.03 -13.63 -18.37
CA GLU A 300 -0.99 -13.11 -19.35
C GLU A 300 -0.91 -11.57 -19.45
N GLY A 301 -0.64 -10.88 -18.34
CA GLY A 301 -0.37 -9.43 -18.36
C GLY A 301 0.92 -9.08 -19.11
N PHE A 302 1.97 -9.86 -18.92
CA PHE A 302 3.22 -9.75 -19.69
C PHE A 302 2.99 -10.04 -21.18
N LYS A 303 2.24 -11.10 -21.50
CA LYS A 303 1.85 -11.43 -22.88
C LYS A 303 1.06 -10.31 -23.55
N TYR A 304 0.15 -9.69 -22.83
CA TYR A 304 -0.61 -8.55 -23.33
C TYR A 304 0.30 -7.35 -23.60
N ALA A 305 1.24 -7.04 -22.70
CA ALA A 305 2.24 -6.00 -22.92
C ALA A 305 3.13 -6.29 -24.15
N LEU A 306 3.57 -7.55 -24.30
CA LEU A 306 4.32 -8.02 -25.47
C LEU A 306 3.49 -7.86 -26.75
N MET A 307 2.23 -8.29 -26.74
CA MET A 307 1.34 -8.15 -27.89
C MET A 307 1.13 -6.69 -28.29
N GLU A 308 0.82 -5.82 -27.33
CA GLU A 308 0.56 -4.39 -27.56
C GLU A 308 1.82 -3.67 -28.07
N HIS A 309 3.00 -4.09 -27.62
CA HIS A 309 4.28 -3.56 -28.11
C HIS A 309 4.51 -3.86 -29.59
N TYR A 310 4.42 -5.14 -29.98
CA TYR A 310 4.64 -5.54 -31.37
C TYR A 310 3.50 -5.06 -32.30
N PHE A 311 2.30 -4.85 -31.78
CA PHE A 311 1.16 -4.35 -32.55
C PHE A 311 1.33 -2.89 -33.04
N GLN A 312 2.26 -2.12 -32.46
CA GLN A 312 2.52 -0.74 -32.88
C GLN A 312 3.13 -0.61 -34.28
N GLY A 313 3.78 -1.65 -34.81
CA GLY A 313 4.28 -1.67 -36.19
C GLY A 313 5.46 -2.63 -36.44
N ASN A 314 5.90 -2.75 -37.71
CA ASN A 314 7.00 -3.65 -38.09
C ASN A 314 8.35 -3.29 -37.47
N ILE A 315 8.57 -2.01 -37.14
CA ILE A 315 9.82 -1.54 -36.51
C ILE A 315 10.09 -2.24 -35.17
N TYR A 316 9.04 -2.58 -34.43
CA TYR A 316 9.15 -3.28 -33.14
C TYR A 316 9.49 -4.77 -33.31
N GLY A 317 9.31 -5.31 -34.53
CA GLY A 317 9.79 -6.64 -34.90
C GLY A 317 11.32 -6.75 -34.92
N LEU A 318 12.03 -5.64 -35.14
CA LEU A 318 13.50 -5.61 -35.23
C LEU A 318 14.19 -6.02 -33.92
N CYS A 319 13.52 -5.80 -32.78
CA CYS A 319 13.97 -6.24 -31.46
C CYS A 319 14.19 -7.77 -31.38
N SER A 320 13.45 -8.54 -32.16
CA SER A 320 13.42 -10.01 -32.08
C SER A 320 14.48 -10.72 -32.94
N VAL A 321 15.15 -10.00 -33.85
CA VAL A 321 16.03 -10.57 -34.87
C VAL A 321 17.48 -10.32 -34.47
N THR A 322 18.03 -11.26 -33.71
CA THR A 322 19.35 -11.10 -33.07
C THR A 322 20.32 -12.23 -33.40
N SER A 323 19.82 -13.36 -33.90
CA SER A 323 20.61 -14.57 -34.16
C SER A 323 21.18 -14.62 -35.58
N ASP A 324 20.50 -14.00 -36.54
CA ASP A 324 20.86 -14.03 -37.95
C ASP A 324 21.01 -12.60 -38.49
N ARG A 325 22.25 -12.21 -38.79
CA ARG A 325 22.57 -10.88 -39.31
C ARG A 325 21.94 -10.67 -40.68
N ASP A 326 21.79 -11.73 -41.46
CA ASP A 326 21.18 -11.69 -42.79
C ASP A 326 19.66 -11.48 -42.70
N GLU A 327 18.98 -12.09 -41.72
CA GLU A 327 17.56 -11.85 -41.44
C GLU A 327 17.30 -10.40 -40.97
N LEU A 328 18.22 -9.83 -40.18
CA LEU A 328 18.11 -8.44 -39.72
C LEU A 328 18.31 -7.45 -40.87
N GLU A 329 19.33 -7.68 -41.71
CA GLU A 329 19.58 -6.85 -42.90
C GLU A 329 18.40 -6.93 -43.89
N GLU A 330 17.85 -8.13 -44.13
CA GLU A 330 16.63 -8.30 -44.96
C GLU A 330 15.42 -7.57 -44.35
N ALA A 331 15.23 -7.64 -43.03
CA ALA A 331 14.14 -6.94 -42.35
C ALA A 331 14.28 -5.42 -42.46
N VAL A 332 15.49 -4.88 -42.34
CA VAL A 332 15.79 -3.44 -42.45
C VAL A 332 15.63 -2.96 -43.89
N GLU A 333 16.03 -3.75 -44.89
CA GLU A 333 15.82 -3.42 -46.30
C GLU A 333 14.33 -3.39 -46.68
N ASN A 334 13.53 -4.26 -46.08
CA ASN A 334 12.08 -4.34 -46.33
C ASN A 334 11.26 -3.24 -45.62
N LEU A 335 11.87 -2.38 -44.80
CA LEU A 335 11.17 -1.26 -44.16
C LEU A 335 10.63 -0.26 -45.19
N THR A 336 9.42 0.22 -44.97
CA THR A 336 8.80 1.30 -45.75
C THR A 336 9.34 2.68 -45.33
N ALA A 337 9.24 3.68 -46.20
CA ALA A 337 9.67 5.04 -45.88
C ALA A 337 8.95 5.63 -44.65
N THR A 338 7.67 5.26 -44.44
CA THR A 338 6.90 5.66 -43.26
C THR A 338 7.43 5.04 -41.97
N GLU A 339 7.93 3.80 -42.02
CA GLU A 339 8.50 3.12 -40.86
C GLU A 339 9.88 3.67 -40.50
N VAL A 340 10.69 4.02 -41.50
CA VAL A 340 11.97 4.74 -41.30
C VAL A 340 11.71 6.11 -40.64
N GLU A 341 10.65 6.80 -41.03
CA GLU A 341 10.25 8.06 -40.39
C GLU A 341 9.77 7.85 -38.94
N SER A 342 9.02 6.78 -38.66
CA SER A 342 8.65 6.42 -37.28
C SER A 342 9.87 6.20 -36.38
N ILE A 343 10.96 5.65 -36.92
CA ILE A 343 12.23 5.50 -36.18
C ILE A 343 12.83 6.87 -35.83
N ARG A 344 12.78 7.85 -36.75
CA ARG A 344 13.24 9.22 -36.49
C ARG A 344 12.40 9.95 -35.43
N GLN A 345 11.14 9.56 -35.27
CA GLN A 345 10.22 10.12 -34.29
C GLN A 345 10.39 9.54 -32.88
N LEU A 346 11.22 8.52 -32.69
CA LEU A 346 11.52 7.97 -31.37
C LEU A 346 12.22 9.03 -30.48
N LEU A 347 11.89 9.01 -29.19
CA LEU A 347 12.37 10.04 -28.25
C LEU A 347 13.88 9.98 -28.05
N SER A 348 14.47 8.78 -28.04
CA SER A 348 15.90 8.54 -27.92
C SER A 348 16.71 8.91 -29.18
N PHE A 349 16.05 9.02 -30.34
CA PHE A 349 16.72 9.38 -31.59
C PHE A 349 17.20 10.83 -31.57
N ARG A 350 16.45 11.73 -30.94
CA ARG A 350 16.81 13.15 -30.87
C ARG A 350 18.12 13.42 -30.09
N PRO A 351 18.33 12.88 -28.86
CA PRO A 351 19.59 13.00 -28.15
C PRO A 351 20.81 12.49 -28.94
N LEU A 352 20.65 11.42 -29.73
CA LEU A 352 21.70 10.93 -30.61
C LEU A 352 22.12 12.00 -31.62
N ILE A 353 21.15 12.63 -32.30
CA ILE A 353 21.42 13.69 -33.27
C ILE A 353 22.06 14.91 -32.61
N GLU A 354 21.61 15.26 -31.41
CA GLU A 354 22.19 16.37 -30.63
C GLU A 354 23.64 16.09 -30.16
N SER A 355 24.04 14.81 -30.05
CA SER A 355 25.41 14.42 -29.66
C SER A 355 26.42 14.35 -30.80
N LEU A 356 25.99 14.42 -32.06
CA LEU A 356 26.89 14.34 -33.22
C LEU A 356 27.59 15.67 -33.49
N ASP A 357 28.92 15.67 -33.46
CA ASP A 357 29.73 16.86 -33.74
C ASP A 357 29.78 17.20 -35.24
N ASN A 358 29.54 16.22 -36.13
CA ASN A 358 29.65 16.39 -37.58
C ASN A 358 28.30 16.82 -38.21
N PRO A 359 28.17 18.05 -38.75
CA PRO A 359 26.91 18.52 -39.32
C PRO A 359 26.45 17.72 -40.55
N GLN A 360 27.37 17.12 -41.30
CA GLN A 360 27.03 16.32 -42.48
C GLN A 360 26.38 14.98 -42.09
N GLU A 361 26.83 14.37 -41.00
CA GLU A 361 26.23 13.14 -40.46
C GLU A 361 24.82 13.42 -39.92
N VAL A 362 24.61 14.56 -39.26
CA VAL A 362 23.28 15.01 -38.83
C VAL A 362 22.32 15.12 -40.02
N VAL A 363 22.76 15.75 -41.11
CA VAL A 363 21.95 15.86 -42.34
C VAL A 363 21.67 14.48 -42.93
N ASP A 364 22.67 13.60 -42.95
CA ASP A 364 22.54 12.26 -43.53
C ASP A 364 21.56 11.38 -42.73
N PHE A 365 21.58 11.42 -41.39
CA PHE A 365 20.59 10.73 -40.54
C PHE A 365 19.15 11.23 -40.73
N LEU A 366 18.97 12.54 -40.93
CA LEU A 366 17.64 13.15 -41.05
C LEU A 366 17.05 13.05 -42.47
N THR A 367 17.88 13.01 -43.51
CA THR A 367 17.41 13.14 -44.90
C THR A 367 17.61 11.89 -45.77
N LYS A 368 18.60 11.04 -45.47
CA LYS A 368 18.92 9.87 -46.31
C LYS A 368 18.46 8.58 -45.64
N ASP A 369 17.38 7.99 -46.17
CA ASP A 369 16.84 6.71 -45.68
C ASP A 369 17.87 5.57 -45.79
N ASP A 370 18.64 5.52 -46.88
CA ASP A 370 19.68 4.49 -47.09
C ASP A 370 20.80 4.57 -46.05
N TYR A 371 21.11 5.77 -45.57
CA TYR A 371 22.15 5.95 -44.56
C TYR A 371 21.67 5.43 -43.20
N LEU A 372 20.44 5.79 -42.79
CA LEU A 372 19.84 5.27 -41.57
C LEU A 372 19.74 3.75 -41.59
N ARG A 373 19.28 3.14 -42.71
CA ARG A 373 19.19 1.68 -42.87
C ARG A 373 20.53 0.97 -42.64
N ARG A 374 21.64 1.53 -43.14
CA ARG A 374 22.98 0.95 -42.94
C ARG A 374 23.45 1.02 -41.49
N MET A 375 23.01 2.02 -40.74
CA MET A 375 23.40 2.24 -39.35
C MET A 375 22.51 1.48 -38.34
N LEU A 376 21.29 1.11 -38.71
CA LEU A 376 20.36 0.42 -37.80
C LEU A 376 20.93 -0.88 -37.19
N PRO A 377 21.59 -1.79 -37.95
CA PRO A 377 22.11 -3.02 -37.36
C PRO A 377 23.16 -2.79 -36.27
N SER A 378 24.06 -1.80 -36.43
CA SER A 378 25.06 -1.50 -35.40
C SER A 378 24.44 -0.86 -34.17
N MET A 379 23.45 0.02 -34.35
CA MET A 379 22.73 0.66 -33.24
C MET A 379 21.91 -0.35 -32.44
N LEU A 380 21.24 -1.30 -33.11
CA LEU A 380 20.47 -2.36 -32.42
C LEU A 380 21.40 -3.28 -31.60
N LEU A 381 22.58 -3.61 -32.13
CA LEU A 381 23.58 -4.38 -31.40
C LEU A 381 24.06 -3.67 -30.13
N GLU A 382 24.23 -2.35 -30.18
CA GLU A 382 24.58 -1.55 -28.99
C GLU A 382 23.51 -1.65 -27.89
N VAL A 383 22.22 -1.65 -28.27
CA VAL A 383 21.11 -1.82 -27.31
C VAL A 383 21.12 -3.22 -26.69
N HIS A 384 21.39 -4.26 -27.48
CA HIS A 384 21.55 -5.63 -26.98
C HIS A 384 22.71 -5.77 -25.99
N ASN A 385 23.87 -5.22 -26.31
CA ASN A 385 25.03 -5.20 -25.41
C ASN A 385 24.73 -4.40 -24.12
N PHE A 386 23.97 -3.31 -24.22
CA PHE A 386 23.52 -2.56 -23.06
C PHE A 386 22.68 -3.42 -22.10
N TRP A 387 21.66 -4.13 -22.60
CA TRP A 387 20.81 -4.99 -21.75
C TRP A 387 21.58 -6.17 -21.16
N PHE A 388 22.49 -6.76 -21.92
CA PHE A 388 23.39 -7.81 -21.42
C PHE A 388 24.20 -7.33 -20.21
N MET A 389 24.85 -6.17 -20.32
CA MET A 389 25.63 -5.57 -19.23
C MET A 389 24.74 -5.09 -18.08
N PHE A 390 23.55 -4.57 -18.38
CA PHE A 390 22.58 -4.12 -17.38
C PHE A 390 22.14 -5.28 -16.48
N HIS A 391 21.78 -6.44 -17.05
CA HIS A 391 21.36 -7.61 -16.27
C HIS A 391 22.49 -8.21 -15.44
N CYS A 392 23.71 -8.29 -15.98
CA CYS A 392 24.88 -8.74 -15.23
C CYS A 392 25.15 -7.83 -14.01
N THR A 393 25.17 -6.52 -14.22
CA THR A 393 25.43 -5.55 -13.13
C THR A 393 24.27 -5.45 -12.13
N LEU A 394 23.04 -5.79 -12.55
CA LEU A 394 21.89 -5.89 -11.66
C LEU A 394 22.00 -7.09 -10.71
N GLU A 395 22.39 -8.27 -11.20
CA GLU A 395 22.66 -9.44 -10.34
C GLU A 395 23.83 -9.15 -9.37
N MET A 396 24.87 -8.45 -9.84
CA MET A 396 25.97 -8.00 -8.98
C MET A 396 25.49 -7.08 -7.84
N LEU A 397 24.59 -6.14 -8.13
CA LEU A 397 23.99 -5.26 -7.12
C LEU A 397 23.15 -6.05 -6.10
N GLN A 398 22.41 -7.07 -6.56
CA GLN A 398 21.65 -7.96 -5.67
C GLN A 398 22.54 -8.68 -4.67
N VAL A 399 23.64 -9.28 -5.12
CA VAL A 399 24.61 -9.98 -4.24
C VAL A 399 25.15 -9.04 -3.16
N LEU A 400 25.37 -7.77 -3.50
CA LEU A 400 25.88 -6.77 -2.57
C LEU A 400 24.81 -6.38 -1.53
N VAL A 401 23.56 -6.16 -1.95
CA VAL A 401 22.49 -5.59 -1.10
C VAL A 401 21.64 -6.61 -0.35
N GLN A 402 21.45 -7.84 -0.85
CA GLN A 402 20.44 -8.81 -0.35
C GLN A 402 20.54 -9.12 1.15
N ASP A 403 21.75 -9.11 1.72
CA ASP A 403 22.04 -9.46 3.11
C ASP A 403 22.12 -8.24 4.03
N LEU A 404 21.98 -7.02 3.51
CA LEU A 404 22.11 -5.81 4.29
C LEU A 404 20.93 -5.65 5.27
N PRO A 405 21.18 -5.16 6.50
CA PRO A 405 20.12 -4.90 7.47
C PRO A 405 19.17 -3.84 6.91
N ARG A 406 17.86 -3.98 7.19
CA ARG A 406 16.76 -3.13 6.69
C ARG A 406 16.49 -3.19 5.18
N GLY A 407 17.46 -3.62 4.36
CA GLY A 407 17.30 -3.79 2.90
C GLY A 407 16.74 -2.55 2.20
N PRO A 408 17.38 -1.36 2.32
CA PRO A 408 16.78 -0.09 1.91
C PRO A 408 16.51 0.03 0.40
N LEU A 409 17.25 -0.70 -0.45
CA LEU A 409 17.03 -0.74 -1.90
C LEU A 409 16.16 -1.94 -2.35
N GLY A 410 15.78 -2.83 -1.43
CA GLY A 410 15.15 -4.12 -1.72
C GLY A 410 16.12 -5.30 -1.68
N LYS A 411 15.56 -6.52 -1.53
CA LYS A 411 16.33 -7.77 -1.44
C LYS A 411 16.26 -8.62 -2.70
N GLN A 412 15.15 -8.50 -3.43
CA GLN A 412 14.87 -9.33 -4.60
C GLN A 412 15.29 -8.61 -5.87
N LEU A 413 15.71 -9.37 -6.90
CA LEU A 413 16.14 -8.82 -8.19
C LEU A 413 15.06 -7.92 -8.82
N ARG A 414 13.78 -8.30 -8.68
CA ARG A 414 12.63 -7.53 -9.18
C ARG A 414 12.48 -6.13 -8.56
N GLU A 415 12.82 -5.96 -7.28
CA GLU A 415 12.74 -4.67 -6.58
C GLU A 415 13.87 -3.75 -7.08
N LEU A 416 15.06 -4.32 -7.20
CA LEU A 416 16.23 -3.63 -7.75
C LEU A 416 15.98 -3.23 -9.21
N TYR A 417 15.41 -4.11 -10.03
CA TYR A 417 15.06 -3.84 -11.43
C TYR A 417 14.13 -2.62 -11.55
N GLU A 418 13.07 -2.56 -10.74
CA GLU A 418 12.12 -1.43 -10.73
C GLU A 418 12.84 -0.10 -10.44
N HIS A 419 13.71 -0.07 -9.43
CA HIS A 419 14.47 1.12 -9.05
C HIS A 419 15.51 1.51 -10.11
N CYS A 420 16.28 0.55 -10.63
CA CYS A 420 17.32 0.75 -11.65
C CYS A 420 16.77 1.32 -12.96
N ILE A 421 15.61 0.84 -13.40
CA ILE A 421 15.00 1.31 -14.65
C ILE A 421 14.35 2.69 -14.49
N SER A 422 13.75 2.96 -13.34
CA SER A 422 12.96 4.17 -13.12
C SER A 422 13.83 5.40 -12.84
N SER A 423 14.96 5.24 -12.14
CA SER A 423 15.79 6.34 -11.66
C SER A 423 17.27 5.97 -11.57
N ASP A 424 18.15 6.98 -11.57
CA ASP A 424 19.59 6.78 -11.37
C ASP A 424 19.88 6.35 -9.93
N VAL A 425 20.16 5.06 -9.75
CA VAL A 425 20.35 4.41 -8.44
C VAL A 425 21.51 5.02 -7.67
N THR A 426 22.58 5.45 -8.35
CA THR A 426 23.75 6.02 -7.68
C THR A 426 23.46 7.34 -6.96
N GLN A 427 22.38 8.03 -7.35
CA GLN A 427 21.97 9.29 -6.72
C GLN A 427 21.00 9.09 -5.56
N MET A 428 20.32 7.93 -5.50
CA MET A 428 19.34 7.59 -4.47
C MET A 428 19.98 7.58 -3.07
N ALA A 429 19.21 8.03 -2.07
CA ALA A 429 19.66 8.08 -0.69
C ALA A 429 19.84 6.65 -0.14
N GLU A 430 18.94 5.76 -0.53
CA GLU A 430 18.88 4.34 -0.20
C GLU A 430 20.15 3.60 -0.67
N PHE A 431 20.64 3.91 -1.87
CA PHE A 431 21.89 3.35 -2.38
C PHE A 431 23.11 3.87 -1.63
N LYS A 432 23.14 5.17 -1.29
CA LYS A 432 24.22 5.75 -0.47
C LYS A 432 24.27 5.13 0.92
N GLU A 433 23.11 4.85 1.51
CA GLU A 433 23.01 4.10 2.76
C GLU A 433 23.54 2.67 2.60
N CYS A 434 23.16 1.94 1.54
CA CYS A 434 23.73 0.63 1.24
C CYS A 434 25.26 0.66 1.14
N MET A 435 25.83 1.62 0.43
CA MET A 435 27.29 1.72 0.25
C MET A 435 28.01 2.10 1.55
N GLN A 436 27.38 2.90 2.41
CA GLN A 436 27.89 3.16 3.75
C GLN A 436 27.88 1.89 4.61
N LEU A 437 26.80 1.12 4.59
CA LEU A 437 26.70 -0.15 5.33
C LEU A 437 27.73 -1.16 4.84
N VAL A 438 27.96 -1.24 3.53
CA VAL A 438 29.00 -2.09 2.92
C VAL A 438 30.39 -1.66 3.38
N ALA A 439 30.66 -0.36 3.51
CA ALA A 439 31.92 0.14 4.03
C ALA A 439 32.16 -0.19 5.52
N PHE A 440 31.11 -0.51 6.29
CA PHE A 440 31.20 -0.94 7.69
C PHE A 440 31.31 -2.45 7.89
N MET A 441 31.19 -3.25 6.82
CA MET A 441 31.26 -4.71 6.91
C MET A 441 32.67 -5.19 7.28
N SER A 442 32.74 -6.40 7.86
CA SER A 442 34.03 -6.99 8.20
C SER A 442 34.82 -7.41 6.95
N LYS A 443 36.14 -7.58 7.09
CA LYS A 443 37.03 -7.99 6.00
C LYS A 443 36.57 -9.30 5.33
N GLU A 444 36.17 -10.29 6.12
CA GLU A 444 35.72 -11.60 5.62
C GLU A 444 34.42 -11.50 4.83
N GLU A 445 33.46 -10.71 5.32
CA GLU A 445 32.16 -10.55 4.67
C GLU A 445 32.26 -9.79 3.33
N ILE A 446 33.09 -8.74 3.25
CA ILE A 446 33.30 -7.98 2.01
C ILE A 446 33.99 -8.86 0.97
N LEU A 447 35.04 -9.59 1.36
CA LEU A 447 35.74 -10.50 0.44
C LEU A 447 34.79 -11.58 -0.09
N ALA A 448 33.95 -12.17 0.78
CA ALA A 448 32.95 -13.15 0.36
C ALA A 448 31.93 -12.57 -0.64
N LYS A 449 31.50 -11.30 -0.47
CA LYS A 449 30.59 -10.64 -1.40
C LYS A 449 31.23 -10.33 -2.75
N VAL A 450 32.47 -9.83 -2.76
CA VAL A 450 33.18 -9.54 -4.03
C VAL A 450 33.47 -10.83 -4.81
N LEU A 451 33.84 -11.92 -4.13
CA LEU A 451 34.02 -13.23 -4.78
C LEU A 451 32.71 -13.73 -5.42
N LYS A 452 31.57 -13.58 -4.75
CA LYS A 452 30.26 -13.90 -5.34
C LYS A 452 29.92 -12.99 -6.54
N MET A 453 30.35 -11.73 -6.55
CA MET A 453 30.17 -10.85 -7.72
C MET A 453 31.00 -11.35 -8.91
N ILE A 454 32.22 -11.85 -8.69
CA ILE A 454 33.05 -12.46 -9.73
C ILE A 454 32.38 -13.74 -10.26
N GLU A 455 31.80 -14.57 -9.39
CA GLU A 455 31.02 -15.75 -9.78
C GLU A 455 29.84 -15.40 -10.71
N VAL A 456 29.14 -14.29 -10.45
CA VAL A 456 28.09 -13.77 -11.34
C VAL A 456 28.66 -13.40 -12.72
N ILE A 457 29.81 -12.72 -12.77
CA ILE A 457 30.45 -12.35 -14.04
C ILE A 457 30.80 -13.62 -14.86
N LEU A 458 31.39 -14.62 -14.21
CA LEU A 458 31.73 -15.89 -14.84
C LEU A 458 30.49 -16.64 -15.33
N LYS A 459 29.41 -16.66 -14.56
CA LYS A 459 28.11 -17.23 -14.98
C LYS A 459 27.62 -16.58 -16.27
N PHE A 460 27.65 -15.24 -16.39
CA PHE A 460 27.21 -14.56 -17.62
C PHE A 460 28.13 -14.83 -18.81
N LYS A 461 29.43 -15.01 -18.58
CA LYS A 461 30.39 -15.44 -19.60
C LYS A 461 30.07 -16.84 -20.12
N ASP A 462 29.88 -17.80 -19.22
CA ASP A 462 29.52 -19.18 -19.57
C ASP A 462 28.19 -19.24 -20.33
N MET A 463 27.20 -18.44 -19.91
CA MET A 463 25.91 -18.33 -20.61
C MET A 463 26.05 -17.77 -22.04
N ASN A 464 26.95 -16.80 -22.25
CA ASN A 464 27.25 -16.26 -23.57
C ASN A 464 28.00 -17.27 -24.44
N ASP A 465 28.92 -18.05 -23.86
CA ASP A 465 29.64 -19.12 -24.55
C ASP A 465 28.68 -20.25 -24.98
N GLU A 466 27.73 -20.64 -24.11
CA GLU A 466 26.66 -21.57 -24.47
C GLU A 466 25.75 -21.04 -25.58
N ALA A 467 25.42 -19.75 -25.55
CA ALA A 467 24.63 -19.10 -26.60
C ALA A 467 25.39 -19.10 -27.93
N CYS A 468 26.70 -18.84 -27.90
CA CYS A 468 27.57 -18.94 -29.07
C CYS A 468 27.57 -20.37 -29.65
N ILE A 469 27.60 -21.41 -28.80
CA ILE A 469 27.53 -22.82 -29.25
C ILE A 469 26.17 -23.14 -29.89
N ARG A 470 25.08 -22.53 -29.40
CA ARG A 470 23.72 -22.69 -29.96
C ARG A 470 23.49 -21.90 -31.26
N GLY A 471 24.46 -21.09 -31.70
CA GLY A 471 24.31 -20.19 -32.85
C GLY A 471 23.39 -18.99 -32.55
N GLU A 472 23.28 -18.60 -31.28
CA GLU A 472 22.57 -17.41 -30.83
C GLU A 472 23.51 -16.19 -30.75
N THR A 473 22.96 -15.02 -30.44
CA THR A 473 23.64 -13.71 -30.43
C THR A 473 24.90 -13.71 -29.56
N ILE A 474 26.01 -13.20 -30.12
CA ILE A 474 27.28 -13.02 -29.42
C ILE A 474 27.29 -11.60 -28.84
N PHE A 475 27.34 -11.49 -27.51
CA PHE A 475 27.53 -10.21 -26.82
C PHE A 475 29.01 -9.90 -26.61
N GLU A 476 29.35 -8.62 -26.47
CA GLU A 476 30.72 -8.18 -26.16
C GLU A 476 31.13 -8.60 -24.73
N VAL A 477 32.18 -9.44 -24.63
CA VAL A 477 32.67 -9.99 -23.35
C VAL A 477 33.86 -9.19 -22.78
N GLU A 478 34.58 -8.43 -23.62
CA GLU A 478 35.76 -7.66 -23.21
C GLU A 478 35.53 -6.77 -21.96
N PRO A 479 34.39 -6.06 -21.82
CA PRO A 479 34.12 -5.28 -20.60
C PRO A 479 33.98 -6.14 -19.34
N LEU A 480 33.45 -7.36 -19.45
CA LEU A 480 33.28 -8.27 -18.30
C LEU A 480 34.63 -8.82 -17.82
N GLU A 481 35.54 -9.13 -18.75
CA GLU A 481 36.89 -9.61 -18.41
C GLU A 481 37.67 -8.53 -17.66
N GLN A 482 37.62 -7.28 -18.15
CA GLN A 482 38.26 -6.15 -17.48
C GLN A 482 37.69 -5.93 -16.05
N MET A 483 36.36 -6.00 -15.89
CA MET A 483 35.73 -5.86 -14.58
C MET A 483 36.14 -6.96 -13.61
N SER A 484 36.29 -8.20 -14.08
CA SER A 484 36.76 -9.33 -13.28
C SER A 484 38.20 -9.12 -12.81
N ASP A 485 39.11 -8.74 -13.71
CA ASP A 485 40.53 -8.52 -13.41
C ASP A 485 40.73 -7.38 -12.39
N ASP A 486 40.01 -6.27 -12.56
CA ASP A 486 40.08 -5.12 -11.66
C ASP A 486 39.54 -5.45 -10.26
N LEU A 487 38.44 -6.22 -10.17
CA LEU A 487 37.90 -6.68 -8.89
C LEU A 487 38.84 -7.66 -8.19
N GLU A 488 39.49 -8.56 -8.92
CA GLU A 488 40.47 -9.49 -8.37
C GLU A 488 41.70 -8.75 -7.81
N HIS A 489 42.18 -7.72 -8.53
CA HIS A 489 43.29 -6.87 -8.06
C HIS A 489 42.94 -6.12 -6.76
N LEU A 490 41.76 -5.51 -6.68
CA LEU A 490 41.29 -4.80 -5.49
C LEU A 490 41.04 -5.76 -4.30
N THR A 491 40.53 -6.96 -4.57
CA THR A 491 40.34 -8.02 -3.57
C THR A 491 41.68 -8.43 -2.95
N ASN A 492 42.71 -8.62 -3.79
CA ASN A 492 44.07 -8.91 -3.34
C ASN A 492 44.68 -7.77 -2.50
N ALA A 493 44.39 -6.52 -2.83
CA ALA A 493 44.84 -5.36 -2.03
C ALA A 493 44.18 -5.34 -0.64
N ILE A 494 42.88 -5.61 -0.54
CA ILE A 494 42.15 -5.70 0.75
C ILE A 494 42.65 -6.88 1.58
N ALA A 495 42.90 -8.03 0.95
CA ALA A 495 43.45 -9.21 1.62
C ALA A 495 44.82 -8.92 2.28
N ARG A 496 45.66 -8.10 1.64
CA ARG A 496 46.99 -7.70 2.13
C ARG A 496 46.98 -6.54 3.13
N ALA A 497 45.90 -5.75 3.21
CA ALA A 497 45.82 -4.60 4.11
C ALA A 497 45.72 -5.01 5.59
N GLY A 498 46.55 -4.39 6.44
CA GLY A 498 46.51 -4.52 7.89
C GLY A 498 45.45 -3.62 8.53
N MET A 499 44.90 -4.06 9.67
CA MET A 499 43.91 -3.29 10.44
C MET A 499 44.56 -2.29 11.43
N GLU A 500 45.88 -2.31 11.56
CA GLU A 500 46.62 -1.43 12.48
C GLU A 500 46.73 -0.01 11.92
N VAL A 501 46.47 0.98 12.77
CA VAL A 501 46.73 2.39 12.49
C VAL A 501 48.20 2.64 12.80
N VAL A 502 49.05 2.62 11.77
CA VAL A 502 50.47 2.96 11.91
C VAL A 502 50.58 4.48 12.02
N PRO A 503 51.08 5.04 13.13
CA PRO A 503 51.35 6.47 13.22
C PRO A 503 52.53 6.80 12.29
N GLU A 504 52.31 7.66 11.29
CA GLU A 504 53.42 8.24 10.52
C GLU A 504 54.20 9.23 11.41
N ASP A 505 55.52 9.13 11.36
CA ASP A 505 56.50 9.91 12.13
C ASP A 505 56.23 11.42 12.06
N LEU A 506 55.71 11.98 13.16
CA LEU A 506 55.68 13.42 13.40
C LEU A 506 56.25 13.72 14.79
N GLU A 507 57.23 14.62 14.78
CA GLU A 507 58.03 15.11 15.90
C GLU A 507 57.20 15.40 17.17
N GLU A 508 57.69 14.96 18.33
CA GLU A 508 57.12 15.28 19.64
C GLU A 508 56.94 16.81 19.78
N PRO A 509 55.77 17.28 20.27
CA PRO A 509 55.71 17.55 21.71
C PRO A 509 54.33 17.34 22.36
N THR A 510 54.38 17.30 23.70
CA THR A 510 53.30 17.58 24.68
C THR A 510 52.68 16.41 25.47
N ALA A 511 53.46 15.35 25.77
CA ALA A 511 53.09 14.42 26.84
C ALA A 511 53.16 15.03 28.27
N ASN A 512 53.73 16.23 28.45
CA ASN A 512 54.04 16.80 29.78
C ASN A 512 53.05 17.86 30.33
N VAL A 513 51.85 18.03 29.77
CA VAL A 513 50.94 19.14 30.19
C VAL A 513 49.73 18.68 31.03
N ILE A 514 49.50 17.38 31.18
CA ILE A 514 48.30 16.86 31.91
C ILE A 514 48.52 16.86 33.44
N ASN A 515 49.76 16.85 33.92
CA ASN A 515 50.08 16.78 35.35
C ASN A 515 50.52 18.12 35.94
N SER A 516 49.64 19.13 35.93
CA SER A 516 49.85 20.36 36.73
C SER A 516 48.83 20.42 37.88
N PRO A 517 49.20 20.86 39.12
CA PRO A 517 48.39 20.56 40.30
C PRO A 517 47.15 21.45 40.49
N LYS A 518 46.84 22.37 39.58
CA LYS A 518 45.65 23.25 39.65
C LYS A 518 45.22 23.66 38.24
N MET A 519 44.22 22.98 37.69
CA MET A 519 43.49 23.42 36.49
C MET A 519 42.00 23.50 36.79
N ASN A 520 41.35 24.58 36.35
CA ASN A 520 39.90 24.75 36.52
C ASN A 520 39.12 23.92 35.48
N ARG A 521 37.92 23.47 35.85
CA ARG A 521 37.08 22.54 35.06
C ARG A 521 36.78 23.02 33.63
N GLN A 522 36.76 24.34 33.42
CA GLN A 522 36.58 24.98 32.10
C GLN A 522 37.83 24.90 31.20
N GLU A 523 39.04 24.95 31.76
CA GLU A 523 40.29 24.83 31.00
C GLU A 523 40.54 23.40 30.54
N LEU A 524 40.12 22.43 31.36
CA LEU A 524 40.13 21.01 30.99
C LEU A 524 39.12 20.72 29.88
N GLN A 525 37.92 21.30 29.95
CA GLN A 525 36.88 21.18 28.94
C GLN A 525 37.32 21.76 27.58
N ALA A 526 37.94 22.94 27.59
CA ALA A 526 38.45 23.59 26.37
C ALA A 526 39.56 22.76 25.69
N LYS A 527 40.46 22.15 26.47
CA LYS A 527 41.53 21.28 25.93
C LYS A 527 41.00 19.95 25.39
N LEU A 528 40.00 19.35 26.03
CA LEU A 528 39.34 18.13 25.55
C LEU A 528 38.56 18.39 24.23
N LEU A 529 37.92 19.56 24.12
CA LEU A 529 37.26 20.02 22.90
C LEU A 529 38.23 20.24 21.74
N SER A 530 39.45 20.71 22.01
CA SER A 530 40.48 20.84 20.97
C SER A 530 41.07 19.50 20.52
N ALA A 531 41.18 18.53 21.44
CA ALA A 531 41.66 17.18 21.11
C ALA A 531 40.63 16.38 20.27
N ALA A 532 39.34 16.62 20.47
CA ALA A 532 38.26 15.98 19.71
C ALA A 532 38.11 16.49 18.26
N ARG A 533 38.79 17.58 17.87
CA ARG A 533 38.70 18.20 16.53
C ARG A 533 39.76 17.72 15.52
N GLN A 534 40.66 16.82 15.90
CA GLN A 534 41.64 16.26 14.97
C GLN A 534 41.01 15.16 14.09
N PRO A 535 41.30 15.13 12.78
CA PRO A 535 40.80 14.07 11.90
C PRO A 535 41.35 12.71 12.36
N LYS A 536 40.47 11.70 12.46
CA LYS A 536 40.87 10.33 12.77
C LYS A 536 41.83 9.83 11.69
N GLN A 537 42.99 9.31 12.08
CA GLN A 537 43.89 8.60 11.17
C GLN A 537 43.19 7.32 10.67
N GLU A 538 43.03 7.19 9.36
CA GLU A 538 42.39 6.04 8.71
C GLU A 538 43.36 4.85 8.59
N SER A 539 42.87 3.65 8.89
CA SER A 539 43.63 2.41 8.71
C SER A 539 43.88 2.10 7.22
N ALA A 540 44.92 1.32 6.90
CA ALA A 540 45.19 0.87 5.54
C ALA A 540 44.00 0.08 4.94
N PHE A 541 43.29 -0.67 5.78
CA PHE A 541 42.06 -1.40 5.41
C PHE A 541 40.91 -0.46 5.02
N THR A 542 40.67 0.60 5.80
CA THR A 542 39.61 1.59 5.51
C THR A 542 39.87 2.30 4.17
N LYS A 543 41.12 2.64 3.87
CA LYS A 543 41.51 3.21 2.58
C LYS A 543 41.25 2.25 1.42
N ALA A 544 41.57 0.96 1.58
CA ALA A 544 41.34 -0.05 0.56
C ALA A 544 39.84 -0.31 0.30
N ILE A 545 39.00 -0.32 1.34
CA ILE A 545 37.54 -0.42 1.20
C ILE A 545 36.97 0.78 0.46
N ASN A 546 37.36 1.99 0.86
CA ASN A 546 36.85 3.21 0.22
C ASN A 546 37.21 3.26 -1.27
N ALA A 547 38.41 2.76 -1.64
CA ALA A 547 38.81 2.61 -3.03
C ALA A 547 37.94 1.59 -3.79
N LEU A 548 37.65 0.43 -3.19
CA LEU A 548 36.76 -0.58 -3.78
C LEU A 548 35.35 -0.04 -3.97
N VAL A 549 34.75 0.58 -2.95
CA VAL A 549 33.41 1.15 -3.02
C VAL A 549 33.34 2.26 -4.06
N ALA A 550 34.38 3.09 -4.18
CA ALA A 550 34.48 4.12 -5.21
C ALA A 550 34.55 3.53 -6.63
N TYR A 551 35.32 2.44 -6.83
CA TYR A 551 35.41 1.73 -8.11
C TYR A 551 34.06 1.10 -8.50
N ILE A 552 33.45 0.33 -7.59
CA ILE A 552 32.14 -0.31 -7.80
C ILE A 552 31.07 0.75 -8.12
N THR A 553 31.08 1.89 -7.43
CA THR A 553 30.07 2.93 -7.65
C THR A 553 30.26 3.66 -8.98
N ASN A 554 31.49 4.09 -9.31
CA ASN A 554 31.74 4.97 -10.45
C ASN A 554 32.00 4.23 -11.76
N GLU A 555 32.73 3.11 -11.74
CA GLU A 555 33.16 2.40 -12.95
C GLU A 555 32.17 1.27 -13.33
N ILE A 556 31.49 0.67 -12.35
CA ILE A 556 30.52 -0.40 -12.58
C ILE A 556 29.09 0.17 -12.62
N PHE A 557 28.53 0.54 -11.47
CA PHE A 557 27.10 0.83 -11.38
C PHE A 557 26.70 2.09 -12.13
N ARG A 558 27.47 3.19 -12.05
CA ARG A 558 27.15 4.42 -12.78
C ARG A 558 27.21 4.26 -14.30
N LYS A 559 28.06 3.36 -14.81
CA LYS A 559 28.28 3.15 -16.25
C LYS A 559 27.24 2.21 -16.85
N TYR A 560 26.90 1.13 -16.16
CA TYR A 560 26.07 0.04 -16.71
C TYR A 560 24.63 0.04 -16.18
N LEU A 561 24.35 0.53 -14.97
CA LEU A 561 22.97 0.69 -14.43
C LEU A 561 22.39 2.07 -14.75
N ARG A 562 22.30 2.38 -16.05
CA ARG A 562 21.71 3.64 -16.51
C ARG A 562 20.17 3.53 -16.58
N PRO A 563 19.42 4.56 -16.15
CA PRO A 563 17.97 4.59 -16.34
C PRO A 563 17.62 4.76 -17.82
N LEU A 564 16.40 4.39 -18.22
CA LEU A 564 15.94 4.44 -19.63
C LEU A 564 16.14 5.82 -20.30
N SER A 565 16.02 6.90 -19.53
CA SER A 565 16.24 8.27 -20.01
C SER A 565 17.66 8.56 -20.53
N ARG A 566 18.66 7.76 -20.12
CA ARG A 566 20.07 7.85 -20.55
C ARG A 566 20.53 6.57 -21.25
N GLY A 567 19.58 5.78 -21.76
CA GLY A 567 19.85 4.56 -22.51
C GLY A 567 20.47 4.83 -23.89
N PRO A 568 20.99 3.80 -24.56
CA PRO A 568 21.38 3.87 -25.97
C PRO A 568 20.21 4.30 -26.88
N PRO A 569 20.51 4.82 -28.08
CA PRO A 569 19.47 5.17 -29.06
C PRO A 569 18.65 3.94 -29.45
N LEU A 570 17.36 4.14 -29.77
CA LEU A 570 16.38 3.10 -30.16
C LEU A 570 15.92 2.17 -29.04
N ILE A 571 16.19 2.50 -27.78
CA ILE A 571 15.78 1.67 -26.62
C ILE A 571 14.27 1.42 -26.54
N GLU A 572 13.44 2.31 -27.08
CA GLU A 572 11.98 2.17 -27.12
C GLU A 572 11.52 0.99 -27.97
N LEU A 573 12.33 0.51 -28.92
CA LEU A 573 12.01 -0.71 -29.68
C LEU A 573 12.06 -1.97 -28.80
N PHE A 574 12.77 -1.90 -27.67
CA PHE A 574 12.97 -3.01 -26.73
C PHE A 574 12.09 -2.87 -25.48
N VAL A 575 11.60 -1.66 -25.16
CA VAL A 575 10.94 -1.37 -23.88
C VAL A 575 9.50 -0.91 -24.05
N PHE A 576 8.58 -1.58 -23.35
CA PHE A 576 7.18 -1.15 -23.30
C PHE A 576 6.88 -0.19 -22.12
N ASN A 577 6.34 0.99 -22.43
CA ASN A 577 6.13 2.09 -21.46
C ASN A 577 4.65 2.44 -21.16
N ASP A 578 3.68 1.93 -21.92
CA ASP A 578 2.28 2.34 -21.76
C ASP A 578 1.54 1.62 -20.63
N ALA A 579 1.77 2.08 -19.40
CA ALA A 579 1.08 1.58 -18.21
C ALA A 579 -0.42 1.98 -18.16
N ALA A 580 -0.83 3.07 -18.82
CA ALA A 580 -2.21 3.54 -18.77
C ALA A 580 -3.14 2.61 -19.55
N THR A 581 -2.71 2.18 -20.73
CA THR A 581 -3.44 1.22 -21.56
C THR A 581 -3.54 -0.14 -20.88
N ILE A 582 -2.44 -0.65 -20.31
CA ILE A 582 -2.48 -1.91 -19.54
C ILE A 582 -3.47 -1.81 -18.37
N ARG A 583 -3.39 -0.74 -17.56
CA ARG A 583 -4.26 -0.57 -16.40
C ARG A 583 -5.73 -0.58 -16.78
N ARG A 584 -6.09 0.06 -17.90
CA ARG A 584 -7.48 0.11 -18.39
C ARG A 584 -7.98 -1.27 -18.84
N HIS A 585 -7.14 -2.04 -19.53
CA HIS A 585 -7.54 -3.32 -20.13
C HIS A 585 -7.46 -4.51 -19.16
N ILE A 586 -6.44 -4.57 -18.30
CA ILE A 586 -6.25 -5.69 -17.36
C ILE A 586 -7.10 -5.52 -16.09
N VAL A 587 -6.99 -4.38 -15.40
CA VAL A 587 -7.67 -4.20 -14.10
C VAL A 587 -9.16 -3.95 -14.28
N GLY A 588 -9.52 -3.14 -15.29
CA GLY A 588 -10.90 -2.79 -15.61
C GLY A 588 -11.63 -2.06 -14.47
N VAL A 589 -11.86 -0.75 -14.59
CA VAL A 589 -12.56 0.04 -13.56
C VAL A 589 -13.94 0.53 -14.06
N PRO A 590 -14.91 -0.38 -14.29
CA PRO A 590 -16.18 -0.02 -14.93
C PRO A 590 -17.01 0.97 -14.09
N ARG A 591 -16.94 0.88 -12.76
CA ARG A 591 -17.65 1.80 -11.86
C ARG A 591 -17.15 3.23 -11.97
N ALA A 592 -15.83 3.44 -12.10
CA ALA A 592 -15.26 4.78 -12.26
C ALA A 592 -15.67 5.36 -13.62
N ALA A 593 -15.61 4.56 -14.69
CA ALA A 593 -16.05 5.00 -16.02
C ALA A 593 -17.53 5.42 -16.04
N VAL A 594 -18.42 4.62 -15.44
CA VAL A 594 -19.85 4.96 -15.34
C VAL A 594 -20.06 6.18 -14.45
N HIS A 595 -19.34 6.30 -13.33
CA HIS A 595 -19.43 7.47 -12.46
C HIS A 595 -18.99 8.75 -13.17
N THR A 596 -17.84 8.74 -13.84
CA THR A 596 -17.35 9.89 -14.62
C THR A 596 -18.32 10.24 -15.76
N ALA A 597 -18.87 9.25 -16.47
CA ALA A 597 -19.83 9.48 -17.55
C ALA A 597 -21.13 10.12 -17.06
N LEU A 598 -21.63 9.70 -15.89
CA LEU A 598 -22.87 10.23 -15.31
C LEU A 598 -22.65 11.59 -14.62
N ASN A 599 -21.48 11.82 -14.02
CA ASN A 599 -21.19 13.07 -13.32
C ASN A 599 -20.73 14.19 -14.27
N ASN A 600 -19.84 13.88 -15.22
CA ASN A 600 -19.31 14.81 -16.20
C ASN A 600 -19.37 14.19 -17.62
N PRO A 601 -20.53 14.28 -18.30
CA PRO A 601 -20.71 13.69 -19.63
C PRO A 601 -19.87 14.39 -20.71
N HIS A 602 -19.42 15.63 -20.49
CA HIS A 602 -18.54 16.34 -21.42
C HIS A 602 -17.21 15.59 -21.63
N TYR A 603 -16.69 14.90 -20.62
CA TYR A 603 -15.47 14.09 -20.75
C TYR A 603 -15.53 13.08 -21.91
N TYR A 604 -16.71 12.49 -22.16
CA TYR A 604 -16.90 11.52 -23.25
C TYR A 604 -17.53 12.13 -24.50
N LEU A 605 -18.46 13.09 -24.36
CA LEU A 605 -19.19 13.68 -25.49
C LEU A 605 -18.45 14.83 -26.16
N GLN A 606 -17.49 15.46 -25.45
CA GLN A 606 -16.69 16.60 -25.91
C GLN A 606 -17.53 17.75 -26.52
N CYS A 607 -18.74 17.98 -26.00
CA CYS A 607 -19.65 19.01 -26.48
C CYS A 607 -19.57 20.29 -25.64
N GLY A 608 -19.59 21.46 -26.28
CA GLY A 608 -19.51 22.75 -25.56
C GLY A 608 -20.73 23.09 -24.70
N CYS A 609 -21.88 22.45 -24.92
CA CYS A 609 -23.10 22.71 -24.14
C CYS A 609 -23.15 22.00 -22.79
N CYS A 610 -22.34 20.96 -22.57
CA CYS A 610 -22.31 20.21 -21.30
C CYS A 610 -21.04 20.48 -20.49
N GLU A 611 -20.28 21.52 -20.82
CA GLU A 611 -19.13 21.96 -20.06
C GLU A 611 -19.59 22.46 -18.67
N LEU A 612 -18.93 22.00 -17.62
CA LEU A 612 -19.29 22.25 -16.23
C LEU A 612 -18.17 23.07 -15.58
N GLU A 613 -18.52 24.15 -14.87
CA GLU A 613 -17.55 24.92 -14.08
C GLU A 613 -17.09 24.14 -12.84
N ASP A 614 -18.02 23.38 -12.24
CA ASP A 614 -17.80 22.52 -11.06
C ASP A 614 -18.49 21.16 -11.22
N ASP A 615 -17.92 20.11 -10.63
CA ASP A 615 -18.47 18.74 -10.65
C ASP A 615 -19.86 18.60 -9.99
N HIS A 616 -20.28 19.57 -9.20
CA HIS A 616 -21.61 19.61 -8.57
C HIS A 616 -22.63 20.46 -9.33
N SER A 617 -22.21 21.16 -10.38
CA SER A 617 -23.12 21.96 -11.20
C SER A 617 -24.09 21.10 -12.00
N LEU A 618 -25.29 21.64 -12.23
CA LEU A 618 -26.38 21.05 -12.98
C LEU A 618 -26.75 22.01 -14.09
N VAL A 619 -26.65 21.55 -15.35
CA VAL A 619 -27.01 22.35 -16.53
C VAL A 619 -28.19 21.67 -17.25
N PRO A 620 -29.21 22.41 -17.71
CA PRO A 620 -30.37 21.84 -18.40
C PRO A 620 -30.05 21.07 -19.70
N THR A 621 -28.90 21.37 -20.31
CA THR A 621 -28.39 20.74 -21.54
C THR A 621 -27.81 19.34 -21.32
N MET A 622 -27.63 18.92 -20.06
CA MET A 622 -27.07 17.60 -19.74
C MET A 622 -28.03 16.47 -20.13
N PRO A 623 -27.53 15.26 -20.42
CA PRO A 623 -28.37 14.10 -20.64
C PRO A 623 -29.27 13.77 -19.44
N ASP A 624 -30.51 13.35 -19.71
CA ASP A 624 -31.53 13.03 -18.69
C ASP A 624 -31.02 12.08 -17.61
N LEU A 625 -30.23 11.08 -18.02
CA LEU A 625 -29.65 10.09 -17.11
C LEU A 625 -28.66 10.73 -16.13
N SER A 626 -27.83 11.67 -16.59
CA SER A 626 -26.87 12.41 -15.77
C SER A 626 -27.57 13.38 -14.81
N VAL A 627 -28.64 14.05 -15.26
CA VAL A 627 -29.46 14.92 -14.40
C VAL A 627 -30.15 14.10 -13.30
N ALA A 628 -30.80 13.00 -13.67
CA ALA A 628 -31.40 12.09 -12.70
C ALA A 628 -30.34 11.54 -11.74
N TYR A 629 -29.16 11.20 -12.23
CA TYR A 629 -28.04 10.74 -11.41
C TYR A 629 -27.56 11.80 -10.41
N LYS A 630 -27.31 13.04 -10.79
CA LYS A 630 -26.89 14.07 -9.82
C LYS A 630 -27.94 14.31 -8.74
N LEU A 631 -29.22 14.40 -9.13
CA LEU A 631 -30.33 14.56 -8.19
C LEU A 631 -30.49 13.35 -7.24
N HIS A 632 -30.29 12.11 -7.71
CA HIS A 632 -30.33 10.94 -6.83
C HIS A 632 -29.17 10.92 -5.82
N ALA A 633 -28.03 11.51 -6.18
CA ALA A 633 -26.83 11.54 -5.34
C ALA A 633 -27.01 12.51 -4.16
N GLU A 634 -27.69 13.63 -4.38
CA GLU A 634 -28.08 14.61 -3.35
C GLU A 634 -29.15 14.07 -2.38
N CYS A 635 -29.95 13.10 -2.82
CA CYS A 635 -30.97 12.49 -1.99
C CYS A 635 -30.39 11.52 -0.94
N GLY A 636 -31.12 11.37 0.17
CA GLY A 636 -30.83 10.36 1.20
C GLY A 636 -31.04 8.91 0.72
N ARG A 637 -30.86 7.94 1.64
CA ARG A 637 -30.95 6.51 1.33
C ARG A 637 -32.30 6.07 0.71
N MET A 638 -33.39 6.72 1.10
CA MET A 638 -34.74 6.47 0.58
C MET A 638 -35.17 7.71 -0.20
N ILE A 639 -35.49 7.52 -1.49
CA ILE A 639 -35.84 8.59 -2.41
C ILE A 639 -37.33 8.47 -2.72
N ASN A 640 -38.08 9.55 -2.50
CA ASN A 640 -39.47 9.65 -2.91
C ASN A 640 -39.52 9.94 -4.43
N LEU A 641 -40.22 9.10 -5.19
CA LEU A 641 -40.30 9.22 -6.65
C LEU A 641 -40.96 10.53 -7.10
N PHE A 642 -41.96 11.00 -6.35
CA PHE A 642 -42.67 12.22 -6.72
C PHE A 642 -41.79 13.46 -6.55
N ASP A 643 -41.12 13.60 -5.41
CA ASP A 643 -40.24 14.74 -5.12
C ASP A 643 -39.06 14.78 -6.11
N TRP A 644 -38.52 13.61 -6.46
CA TRP A 644 -37.44 13.49 -7.43
C TRP A 644 -37.89 13.85 -8.86
N LEU A 645 -39.11 13.46 -9.26
CA LEU A 645 -39.71 13.87 -10.54
C LEU A 645 -39.90 15.40 -10.61
N GLN A 646 -40.34 16.03 -9.52
CA GLN A 646 -40.49 17.49 -9.47
C GLN A 646 -39.14 18.21 -9.57
N ALA A 647 -38.11 17.71 -8.88
CA ALA A 647 -36.76 18.25 -9.00
C ALA A 647 -36.21 18.10 -10.42
N PHE A 648 -36.40 16.93 -11.05
CA PHE A 648 -36.00 16.68 -12.44
C PHE A 648 -36.69 17.62 -13.43
N ARG A 649 -38.01 17.84 -13.27
CA ARG A 649 -38.76 18.80 -14.08
C ARG A 649 -38.19 20.21 -13.97
N THR A 650 -37.89 20.65 -12.75
CA THR A 650 -37.39 22.01 -12.47
C THR A 650 -36.05 22.29 -13.16
N VAL A 651 -35.23 21.26 -13.36
CA VAL A 651 -33.92 21.39 -14.03
C VAL A 651 -34.03 21.37 -15.56
N VAL A 652 -35.02 20.64 -16.11
CA VAL A 652 -35.13 20.40 -17.55
C VAL A 652 -36.08 21.39 -18.26
N ASP A 653 -37.06 21.97 -17.55
CA ASP A 653 -38.06 22.89 -18.10
C ASP A 653 -37.62 24.34 -17.88
N ASP A 654 -37.02 24.96 -18.90
CA ASP A 654 -36.49 26.35 -18.89
C ASP A 654 -37.57 27.41 -19.20
N ARG A 655 -38.86 27.11 -18.93
CA ARG A 655 -39.95 28.06 -19.14
C ARG A 655 -40.00 29.05 -17.97
N ASN A 656 -39.77 30.34 -18.28
CA ASN A 656 -39.81 31.48 -17.37
C ASN A 656 -40.89 31.36 -16.29
N ALA A 657 -40.49 31.65 -15.05
CA ALA A 657 -41.28 31.59 -13.82
C ALA A 657 -42.43 32.61 -13.71
N ASP A 658 -42.97 33.13 -14.82
CA ASP A 658 -43.96 34.22 -14.82
C ASP A 658 -45.42 33.75 -15.05
N GLU A 659 -45.67 32.44 -15.15
CA GLU A 659 -47.04 31.87 -15.18
C GLU A 659 -47.27 30.99 -13.93
N GLU A 660 -47.22 31.62 -12.75
CA GLU A 660 -47.82 31.06 -11.55
C GLU A 660 -49.35 31.01 -11.71
N GLU A 661 -49.94 29.89 -11.31
CA GLU A 661 -51.38 29.63 -11.22
C GLU A 661 -52.10 28.99 -12.42
N GLN A 662 -51.56 27.92 -13.03
CA GLN A 662 -52.43 26.82 -13.50
C GLN A 662 -51.65 25.52 -13.80
N GLU A 663 -52.27 24.40 -13.39
CA GLU A 663 -51.90 23.00 -13.66
C GLU A 663 -50.84 22.31 -12.78
N ARG A 664 -51.34 21.55 -11.80
CA ARG A 664 -50.67 20.41 -11.14
C ARG A 664 -50.35 19.24 -12.11
N HIS A 665 -50.41 19.46 -13.42
CA HIS A 665 -50.25 18.43 -14.44
C HIS A 665 -48.78 18.40 -14.89
N VAL A 666 -48.10 17.28 -14.69
CA VAL A 666 -46.75 17.06 -15.24
C VAL A 666 -46.89 16.80 -16.74
N ASP A 667 -46.05 17.43 -17.57
CA ASP A 667 -45.99 17.12 -19.01
C ASP A 667 -45.72 15.60 -19.19
N PRO A 668 -46.62 14.87 -19.89
CA PRO A 668 -46.47 13.44 -20.11
C PRO A 668 -45.12 13.04 -20.73
N GLN A 669 -44.52 13.92 -21.55
CA GLN A 669 -43.21 13.63 -22.17
C GLN A 669 -42.06 13.70 -21.16
N ILE A 670 -42.05 14.70 -20.27
CA ILE A 670 -41.04 14.84 -19.22
C ILE A 670 -41.18 13.68 -18.22
N GLN A 671 -42.41 13.30 -17.87
CA GLN A 671 -42.66 12.14 -17.02
C GLN A 671 -42.14 10.83 -17.64
N ALA A 672 -42.32 10.64 -18.95
CA ALA A 672 -41.79 9.48 -19.66
C ALA A 672 -40.25 9.46 -19.71
N ARG A 673 -39.61 10.62 -19.94
CA ARG A 673 -38.15 10.78 -19.90
C ARG A 673 -37.58 10.45 -18.52
N PHE A 674 -38.18 10.99 -17.46
CA PHE A 674 -37.82 10.67 -16.08
C PHE A 674 -37.99 9.17 -15.79
N THR A 675 -39.12 8.58 -16.16
CA THR A 675 -39.38 7.14 -15.93
C THR A 675 -38.34 6.26 -16.65
N ARG A 676 -37.91 6.65 -17.85
CA ARG A 676 -36.81 6.00 -18.58
C ARG A 676 -35.47 6.15 -17.86
N ALA A 677 -35.11 7.35 -17.41
CA ALA A 677 -33.88 7.59 -16.67
C ALA A 677 -33.84 6.79 -15.35
N VAL A 678 -34.96 6.70 -14.64
CA VAL A 678 -35.10 5.84 -13.44
C VAL A 678 -34.95 4.36 -13.79
N ALA A 679 -35.54 3.89 -14.89
CA ALA A 679 -35.38 2.51 -15.34
C ALA A 679 -33.92 2.18 -15.71
N GLU A 680 -33.23 3.10 -16.37
CA GLU A 680 -31.81 2.98 -16.71
C GLU A 680 -30.92 3.00 -15.46
N LEU A 681 -31.18 3.88 -14.48
CA LEU A 681 -30.48 3.88 -13.18
C LEU A 681 -30.72 2.60 -12.37
N GLN A 682 -31.92 2.03 -12.47
CA GLN A 682 -32.24 0.74 -11.86
C GLN A 682 -31.50 -0.41 -12.57
N PHE A 683 -31.43 -0.38 -13.90
CA PHE A 683 -30.68 -1.34 -14.69
C PHE A 683 -29.17 -1.32 -14.37
N LEU A 684 -28.61 -0.11 -14.20
CA LEU A 684 -27.22 0.10 -13.77
C LEU A 684 -26.97 -0.26 -12.29
N GLY A 685 -28.03 -0.52 -11.51
CA GLY A 685 -27.92 -0.94 -10.11
C GLY A 685 -27.66 0.19 -9.10
N PHE A 686 -27.83 1.46 -9.47
CA PHE A 686 -27.72 2.58 -8.53
C PHE A 686 -28.89 2.64 -7.55
N ILE A 687 -30.07 2.19 -8.02
CA ILE A 687 -31.32 2.23 -7.27
C ILE A 687 -32.08 0.91 -7.36
N LYS A 688 -32.88 0.60 -6.34
CA LYS A 688 -33.77 -0.57 -6.30
C LYS A 688 -35.15 -0.20 -5.77
N THR A 689 -36.20 -0.64 -6.45
CA THR A 689 -37.59 -0.43 -6.03
C THR A 689 -37.81 -0.94 -4.61
N SER A 690 -38.28 -0.08 -3.71
CA SER A 690 -38.52 -0.45 -2.32
C SER A 690 -39.92 -1.06 -2.19
N LYS A 691 -40.02 -2.23 -1.54
CA LYS A 691 -41.30 -2.77 -1.07
C LYS A 691 -41.65 -2.31 0.35
N LYS A 692 -40.73 -1.61 1.04
CA LYS A 692 -40.92 -1.18 2.43
C LYS A 692 -41.81 0.05 2.56
N LYS A 693 -41.86 0.91 1.53
CA LYS A 693 -42.67 2.12 1.49
C LYS A 693 -43.15 2.33 0.05
N THR A 694 -44.42 2.68 -0.11
CA THR A 694 -45.02 2.96 -1.43
C THR A 694 -44.33 4.16 -2.08
N ASP A 695 -44.15 4.12 -3.40
CA ASP A 695 -43.59 5.22 -4.21
C ASP A 695 -42.18 5.68 -3.82
N HIS A 696 -41.39 4.79 -3.21
CA HIS A 696 -40.00 5.07 -2.86
C HIS A 696 -39.05 4.09 -3.55
N VAL A 697 -37.87 4.61 -3.88
CA VAL A 697 -36.75 3.80 -4.35
C VAL A 697 -35.62 3.88 -3.32
N THR A 698 -34.92 2.77 -3.12
CA THR A 698 -33.76 2.71 -2.22
C THR A 698 -32.49 2.87 -3.03
N ARG A 699 -31.62 3.79 -2.62
CA ARG A 699 -30.27 3.92 -3.18
C ARG A 699 -29.41 2.75 -2.70
N LEU A 700 -28.75 2.07 -3.63
CA LEU A 700 -27.85 0.95 -3.34
C LEU A 700 -26.39 1.39 -3.20
N THR A 701 -26.03 2.50 -3.82
CA THR A 701 -24.69 3.09 -3.74
C THR A 701 -24.57 4.04 -2.55
N TRP A 702 -23.43 4.02 -1.88
CA TRP A 702 -23.04 5.08 -0.96
C TRP A 702 -22.18 6.07 -1.74
N MET A 703 -22.52 7.35 -1.70
CA MET A 703 -21.53 8.39 -1.92
C MET A 703 -20.51 8.30 -0.78
N MET A 704 -19.22 8.22 -1.11
CA MET A 704 -18.23 8.81 -0.22
C MET A 704 -18.63 10.28 -0.10
N LEU A 705 -19.10 10.68 1.08
CA LEU A 705 -19.54 12.05 1.34
C LEU A 705 -18.33 12.99 1.17
N ALA A 706 -18.25 13.64 0.02
CA ALA A 706 -17.76 15.01 -0.06
C ALA A 706 -18.71 15.84 0.81
N SER A 707 -18.27 16.11 2.04
CA SER A 707 -18.96 17.03 2.94
C SER A 707 -18.66 18.45 2.48
N THR A 708 -19.69 19.26 2.24
CA THR A 708 -19.88 20.68 2.64
C THR A 708 -21.03 21.28 1.81
N VAL A 709 -21.75 22.27 2.38
CA VAL A 709 -22.64 23.26 1.73
C VAL A 709 -24.16 22.99 1.80
N ARG A 710 -24.79 23.39 2.92
CA ARG A 710 -25.77 24.51 2.98
C ARG A 710 -26.53 24.55 4.31
N GLY A 711 -26.55 25.75 4.90
CA GLY A 711 -27.33 26.08 6.09
C GLY A 711 -27.25 27.56 6.44
N LEU A 712 -27.42 28.45 5.45
CA LEU A 712 -27.53 29.89 5.64
C LEU A 712 -28.97 30.31 5.32
N CYS A 713 -29.75 30.67 6.33
CA CYS A 713 -30.82 31.64 6.13
C CYS A 713 -31.17 32.42 7.40
N ARG A 714 -31.40 33.72 7.18
CA ARG A 714 -31.97 34.77 8.05
C ARG A 714 -31.03 35.45 9.04
N ARG A 715 -30.33 36.46 8.52
CA ARG A 715 -29.86 37.63 9.27
C ARG A 715 -31.05 38.56 9.57
N SER A 716 -31.23 38.91 10.84
CA SER A 716 -31.86 40.16 11.25
C SER A 716 -30.75 41.15 11.61
N PHE A 717 -30.77 42.33 11.00
CA PHE A 717 -29.86 43.42 11.34
C PHE A 717 -30.35 44.11 12.62
N SER A 718 -29.51 44.13 13.65
CA SER A 718 -29.61 45.09 14.75
C SER A 718 -28.30 45.86 14.81
N THR A 719 -28.36 47.15 14.48
CA THR A 719 -27.27 48.11 14.56
C THR A 719 -27.13 48.61 15.99
N SER A 720 -26.06 48.24 16.67
CA SER A 720 -25.53 48.97 17.83
C SER A 720 -24.02 48.72 17.92
N LYS A 721 -23.23 49.77 17.74
CA LYS A 721 -21.75 49.77 17.88
C LYS A 721 -21.38 49.47 19.34
N VAL A 722 -21.16 48.20 19.64
CA VAL A 722 -20.28 47.76 20.72
C VAL A 722 -18.96 47.41 20.03
N LEU A 723 -17.82 47.89 20.54
CA LEU A 723 -16.47 47.55 20.04
C LEU A 723 -16.41 46.03 19.79
N ALA A 724 -16.46 45.64 18.52
CA ALA A 724 -16.66 44.25 18.13
C ALA A 724 -15.33 43.52 18.29
N ALA A 725 -15.14 42.85 19.43
CA ALA A 725 -14.06 41.89 19.59
C ALA A 725 -14.15 40.87 18.44
N GLN A 726 -13.08 40.77 17.65
CA GLN A 726 -13.05 39.86 16.52
C GLN A 726 -13.16 38.42 17.05
N GLN A 727 -14.00 37.60 16.43
CA GLN A 727 -14.14 36.19 16.76
C GLN A 727 -13.07 35.41 16.01
N LEU A 728 -12.25 34.63 16.73
CA LEU A 728 -11.23 33.75 16.16
C LEU A 728 -11.49 32.32 16.64
N THR A 729 -11.53 31.35 15.73
CA THR A 729 -11.66 29.94 16.14
C THR A 729 -10.33 29.39 16.64
N VAL A 730 -10.35 28.39 17.53
CA VAL A 730 -9.12 27.75 18.02
C VAL A 730 -8.31 27.17 16.86
N ARG A 731 -8.97 26.54 15.88
CA ARG A 731 -8.32 26.03 14.67
C ARG A 731 -7.61 27.13 13.89
N ASP A 732 -8.28 28.25 13.63
CA ASP A 732 -7.68 29.36 12.88
C ASP A 732 -6.55 30.03 13.68
N ALA A 733 -6.64 30.06 15.01
CA ALA A 733 -5.60 30.55 15.91
C ALA A 733 -4.32 29.70 15.86
N LEU A 734 -4.47 28.37 15.85
CA LEU A 734 -3.36 27.42 15.68
C LEU A 734 -2.75 27.53 14.28
N ASN A 735 -3.59 27.60 13.24
CA ASN A 735 -3.13 27.77 11.85
C ASN A 735 -2.32 29.07 11.70
N ALA A 736 -2.82 30.19 12.25
CA ALA A 736 -2.11 31.45 12.23
C ALA A 736 -0.77 31.39 12.99
N ALA A 737 -0.72 30.71 14.15
CA ALA A 737 0.52 30.50 14.87
C ALA A 737 1.55 29.70 14.06
N LEU A 738 1.14 28.63 13.39
CA LEU A 738 2.01 27.84 12.52
C LEU A 738 2.51 28.67 11.33
N ASP A 739 1.60 29.37 10.66
CA ASP A 739 1.95 30.19 9.51
C ASP A 739 2.97 31.29 9.88
N GLU A 740 2.70 32.03 10.95
CA GLU A 740 3.54 33.12 11.43
C GLU A 740 4.94 32.64 11.85
N GLU A 741 5.06 31.50 12.55
CA GLU A 741 6.36 30.98 12.96
C GLU A 741 7.14 30.31 11.82
N MET A 742 6.45 29.68 10.85
CA MET A 742 7.08 29.17 9.64
C MET A 742 7.57 30.29 8.71
N GLU A 743 6.82 31.40 8.63
CA GLU A 743 7.25 32.62 7.91
C GLU A 743 8.49 33.24 8.58
N ARG A 744 8.52 33.23 9.92
CA ARG A 744 9.57 33.85 10.73
C ARG A 744 10.90 33.09 10.72
N ASP A 745 10.88 31.77 10.78
CA ASP A 745 12.08 30.94 10.89
C ASP A 745 12.05 29.79 9.88
N GLU A 746 12.98 29.81 8.92
CA GLU A 746 13.07 28.80 7.86
C GLU A 746 13.37 27.39 8.39
N ARG A 747 13.86 27.27 9.62
CA ARG A 747 14.14 25.99 10.28
C ARG A 747 12.88 25.31 10.81
N VAL A 748 11.75 26.02 10.90
CA VAL A 748 10.48 25.50 11.40
C VAL A 748 9.75 24.76 10.29
N PHE A 749 9.42 23.51 10.47
CA PHE A 749 8.64 22.75 9.48
C PHE A 749 7.66 21.82 10.19
N ILE A 750 6.58 21.46 9.50
CA ILE A 750 5.55 20.57 10.00
C ILE A 750 5.75 19.20 9.37
N LEU A 751 5.68 18.14 10.18
CA LEU A 751 5.58 16.78 9.71
C LEU A 751 4.56 16.01 10.54
N GLY A 752 3.82 15.11 9.90
CA GLY A 752 2.79 14.33 10.57
C GLY A 752 1.85 13.66 9.59
N GLU A 753 0.86 12.97 10.13
CA GLU A 753 -0.12 12.24 9.34
C GLU A 753 -1.14 13.20 8.71
N GLU A 754 -1.24 13.18 7.38
CA GLU A 754 -2.22 13.96 6.62
C GLU A 754 -2.11 15.50 6.81
N VAL A 755 -0.98 16.01 7.28
CA VAL A 755 -0.74 17.44 7.54
C VAL A 755 -0.55 18.26 6.27
N ALA A 756 -0.16 17.64 5.15
CA ALA A 756 0.19 18.33 3.91
C ALA A 756 -0.96 18.35 2.90
N GLN A 757 -1.11 17.32 2.06
CA GLN A 757 -2.09 17.36 0.95
C GLN A 757 -3.54 17.35 1.42
N TYR A 758 -3.80 16.79 2.61
CA TYR A 758 -5.12 16.78 3.21
C TYR A 758 -5.39 17.99 4.10
N ASP A 759 -4.51 19.00 4.13
CA ASP A 759 -4.66 20.22 4.95
C ASP A 759 -4.76 19.94 6.48
N GLY A 760 -4.32 18.77 6.94
CA GLY A 760 -4.47 18.28 8.31
C GLY A 760 -5.81 17.58 8.54
N ALA A 761 -5.82 16.50 9.33
CA ALA A 761 -7.03 15.75 9.68
C ALA A 761 -8.14 16.65 10.24
N TYR A 762 -7.77 17.62 11.09
CA TYR A 762 -8.67 18.61 11.69
C TYR A 762 -8.56 20.01 11.07
N LYS A 763 -7.92 20.14 9.91
CA LYS A 763 -7.76 21.40 9.17
C LYS A 763 -6.93 22.48 9.88
N VAL A 764 -6.04 22.10 10.79
CA VAL A 764 -5.14 23.06 11.47
C VAL A 764 -4.00 23.52 10.57
N SER A 765 -3.47 22.67 9.68
CA SER A 765 -2.43 23.04 8.71
C SER A 765 -2.98 23.52 7.37
N ARG A 766 -4.28 23.85 7.31
CA ARG A 766 -4.98 24.24 6.08
C ARG A 766 -4.25 25.38 5.35
N GLY A 767 -3.96 25.15 4.07
CA GLY A 767 -3.30 26.10 3.17
C GLY A 767 -1.79 26.23 3.34
N LEU A 768 -1.20 25.65 4.39
CA LEU A 768 0.24 25.79 4.65
C LEU A 768 1.09 25.02 3.64
N TRP A 769 0.66 23.82 3.23
CA TRP A 769 1.36 23.05 2.19
C TRP A 769 1.38 23.78 0.85
N LYS A 770 0.26 24.37 0.44
CA LYS A 770 0.19 25.21 -0.78
C LYS A 770 1.12 26.42 -0.71
N LYS A 771 1.35 26.97 0.48
CA LYS A 771 2.21 28.14 0.72
C LYS A 771 3.69 27.79 0.78
N TYR A 772 4.07 26.72 1.47
CA TYR A 772 5.47 26.40 1.78
C TYR A 772 6.04 25.15 1.07
N GLY A 773 5.17 24.33 0.47
CA GLY A 773 5.54 23.14 -0.31
C GLY A 773 6.05 21.94 0.50
N ASP A 774 6.45 20.90 -0.24
CA ASP A 774 6.80 19.57 0.28
C ASP A 774 8.02 19.55 1.21
N LYS A 775 8.84 20.61 1.25
CA LYS A 775 10.02 20.68 2.13
C LYS A 775 9.70 21.18 3.53
N ARG A 776 8.55 21.83 3.71
CA ARG A 776 8.19 22.56 4.94
C ARG A 776 6.89 22.06 5.58
N VAL A 777 6.05 21.36 4.82
CA VAL A 777 4.87 20.63 5.32
C VAL A 777 4.92 19.23 4.72
N ILE A 778 5.19 18.23 5.54
CA ILE A 778 5.57 16.87 5.11
C ILE A 778 4.54 15.86 5.61
N ASP A 779 3.85 15.18 4.68
CA ASP A 779 3.02 14.03 5.01
C ASP A 779 3.90 12.82 5.36
N THR A 780 3.55 12.16 6.46
CA THR A 780 4.25 10.96 6.93
C THR A 780 3.30 9.75 6.93
N PRO A 781 3.80 8.52 6.74
CA PRO A 781 2.99 7.32 6.94
C PRO A 781 2.55 7.19 8.41
N ILE A 782 1.53 6.36 8.66
CA ILE A 782 1.02 6.00 10.00
C ILE A 782 2.07 5.13 10.72
N THR A 783 3.16 5.77 11.12
CA THR A 783 4.29 5.18 11.86
C THR A 783 4.88 6.23 12.78
N GLU A 784 4.19 6.46 13.89
CA GLU A 784 4.47 7.52 14.84
C GLU A 784 5.89 7.42 15.39
N MET A 785 6.36 6.20 15.66
CA MET A 785 7.75 5.98 16.07
C MET A 785 8.75 6.50 15.04
N GLY A 786 8.51 6.23 13.75
CA GLY A 786 9.40 6.57 12.66
C GLY A 786 9.48 8.08 12.44
N PHE A 787 8.35 8.74 12.21
CA PHE A 787 8.37 10.19 11.95
C PHE A 787 8.77 11.01 13.17
N THR A 788 8.46 10.54 14.39
CA THR A 788 8.93 11.20 15.62
C THR A 788 10.45 11.05 15.75
N GLY A 789 11.02 9.90 15.40
CA GLY A 789 12.48 9.73 15.36
C GLY A 789 13.17 10.65 14.35
N ILE A 790 12.58 10.83 13.17
CA ILE A 790 13.05 11.81 12.17
C ILE A 790 12.99 13.22 12.73
N ALA A 791 11.86 13.60 13.34
CA ALA A 791 11.69 14.92 13.94
C ALA A 791 12.73 15.18 15.05
N VAL A 792 12.96 14.20 15.93
CA VAL A 792 13.95 14.33 17.01
C VAL A 792 15.37 14.45 16.45
N GLY A 793 15.74 13.64 15.47
CA GLY A 793 17.04 13.74 14.79
C GLY A 793 17.23 15.09 14.09
N ALA A 794 16.19 15.58 13.40
CA ALA A 794 16.20 16.90 12.77
C ALA A 794 16.35 18.04 13.79
N ALA A 795 15.68 17.93 14.94
CA ALA A 795 15.81 18.90 16.03
C ALA A 795 17.24 18.92 16.60
N MET A 796 17.85 17.75 16.82
CA MET A 796 19.25 17.64 17.26
C MET A 796 20.23 18.21 16.23
N ALA A 797 19.89 18.15 14.94
CA ALA A 797 20.67 18.74 13.85
C ALA A 797 20.46 20.27 13.68
N GLY A 798 19.63 20.88 14.52
CA GLY A 798 19.43 22.34 14.56
C GLY A 798 18.17 22.85 13.84
N LEU A 799 17.30 21.97 13.34
CA LEU A 799 15.98 22.35 12.84
C LEU A 799 14.96 22.47 13.99
N ARG A 800 13.75 22.98 13.70
CA ARG A 800 12.68 23.20 14.70
C ARG A 800 11.37 22.52 14.28
N PRO A 801 11.32 21.19 14.25
CA PRO A 801 10.15 20.47 13.76
C PRO A 801 8.93 20.66 14.67
N VAL A 802 7.77 20.77 14.03
CA VAL A 802 6.44 20.63 14.62
C VAL A 802 5.91 19.27 14.20
N CYS A 803 6.05 18.30 15.09
CA CYS A 803 5.61 16.92 14.93
C CYS A 803 4.13 16.82 15.35
N GLU A 804 3.24 16.61 14.38
CA GLU A 804 1.80 16.53 14.59
C GLU A 804 1.32 15.07 14.53
N PHE A 805 0.74 14.59 15.64
CA PHE A 805 0.03 13.33 15.69
C PHE A 805 -1.43 13.56 15.30
N MET A 806 -2.02 12.65 14.51
CA MET A 806 -3.47 12.71 14.24
C MET A 806 -4.27 12.71 15.54
N THR A 807 -3.84 11.95 16.55
CA THR A 807 -4.32 12.04 17.92
C THR A 807 -3.23 11.62 18.90
N PHE A 808 -3.19 12.21 20.09
CA PHE A 808 -2.25 11.80 21.14
C PHE A 808 -2.45 10.35 21.62
N ASN A 809 -3.56 9.70 21.27
CA ASN A 809 -3.68 8.25 21.50
C ASN A 809 -2.62 7.46 20.70
N PHE A 810 -2.18 7.98 19.55
CA PHE A 810 -1.16 7.36 18.71
C PHE A 810 0.27 7.75 19.11
N SER A 811 0.46 8.85 19.84
CA SER A 811 1.79 9.21 20.36
C SER A 811 2.36 8.17 21.34
N MET A 812 1.54 7.26 21.85
CA MET A 812 1.99 6.08 22.59
C MET A 812 2.91 5.16 21.78
N GLN A 813 2.72 5.07 20.46
CA GLN A 813 3.63 4.31 19.58
C GLN A 813 4.99 5.00 19.46
N ALA A 814 5.06 6.32 19.65
CA ALA A 814 6.27 7.14 19.58
C ALA A 814 6.89 7.48 20.94
N ILE A 815 6.39 6.89 22.03
CA ILE A 815 6.66 7.36 23.39
C ILE A 815 8.15 7.38 23.75
N ASP A 816 8.92 6.42 23.24
CA ASP A 816 10.37 6.33 23.47
C ASP A 816 11.11 7.55 22.87
N GLN A 817 10.73 7.98 21.67
CA GLN A 817 11.33 9.16 21.04
C GLN A 817 10.97 10.44 21.79
N VAL A 818 9.72 10.56 22.26
CA VAL A 818 9.28 11.74 23.03
C VAL A 818 9.98 11.80 24.39
N ILE A 819 10.02 10.69 25.13
CA ILE A 819 10.50 10.68 26.52
C ILE A 819 12.01 10.50 26.58
N ASN A 820 12.56 9.44 25.97
CA ASN A 820 13.96 9.07 26.14
C ASN A 820 14.86 9.86 25.19
N SER A 821 14.51 9.94 23.90
CA SER A 821 15.33 10.64 22.92
C SER A 821 15.23 12.16 23.04
N ALA A 822 14.03 12.74 23.12
CA ALA A 822 13.89 14.19 23.15
C ALA A 822 14.12 14.75 24.56
N ALA A 823 13.32 14.32 25.55
CA ALA A 823 13.30 14.96 26.86
C ALA A 823 14.62 14.81 27.66
N LYS A 824 15.36 13.71 27.47
CA LYS A 824 16.58 13.44 28.28
C LYS A 824 17.85 13.95 27.64
N THR A 825 17.89 14.18 26.33
CA THR A 825 19.13 14.46 25.60
C THR A 825 19.86 15.69 26.11
N PHE A 826 19.16 16.78 26.44
CA PHE A 826 19.82 17.97 26.98
C PHE A 826 20.58 17.66 28.28
N TYR A 827 20.00 16.84 29.17
CA TYR A 827 20.67 16.41 30.39
C TYR A 827 21.79 15.39 30.12
N MET A 828 21.53 14.36 29.31
CA MET A 828 22.49 13.29 29.00
C MET A 828 23.72 13.81 28.25
N SER A 829 23.56 14.85 27.46
CA SER A 829 24.63 15.55 26.75
C SER A 829 25.34 16.60 27.61
N ALA A 830 25.05 16.66 28.92
CA ALA A 830 25.57 17.67 29.84
C ALA A 830 25.34 19.13 29.39
N GLY A 831 24.17 19.39 28.79
CA GLY A 831 23.74 20.70 28.31
C GLY A 831 24.28 21.10 26.95
N THR A 832 24.82 20.16 26.17
CA THR A 832 25.44 20.47 24.86
C THR A 832 24.47 20.33 23.68
N VAL A 833 23.47 19.46 23.77
CA VAL A 833 22.52 19.20 22.68
C VAL A 833 21.10 19.58 23.12
N ASN A 834 20.61 20.71 22.62
CA ASN A 834 19.20 21.08 22.73
C ASN A 834 18.36 20.31 21.71
N VAL A 835 17.09 20.06 22.05
CA VAL A 835 16.14 19.37 21.16
C VAL A 835 14.91 20.27 20.99
N PRO A 836 14.98 21.31 20.14
CA PRO A 836 13.87 22.24 19.91
C PRO A 836 12.80 21.58 19.02
N ILE A 837 11.81 20.95 19.65
CA ILE A 837 10.75 20.21 18.96
C ILE A 837 9.40 20.45 19.64
N VAL A 838 8.34 20.55 18.83
CA VAL A 838 6.96 20.58 19.31
C VAL A 838 6.27 19.28 18.95
N PHE A 839 5.72 18.59 19.94
CA PHE A 839 4.80 17.46 19.76
C PHE A 839 3.38 17.96 19.97
N ARG A 840 2.52 17.90 18.95
CA ARG A 840 1.15 18.44 19.03
C ARG A 840 0.09 17.52 18.43
N GLY A 841 -1.16 17.80 18.75
CA GLY A 841 -2.32 17.01 18.32
C GLY A 841 -3.46 17.05 19.35
N PRO A 842 -4.64 16.51 19.00
CA PRO A 842 -5.79 16.44 19.90
C PRO A 842 -5.60 15.37 20.99
N ASN A 843 -6.02 15.71 22.21
CA ASN A 843 -5.91 14.93 23.44
C ASN A 843 -7.24 14.98 24.25
N GLY A 844 -7.58 13.86 24.88
CA GLY A 844 -8.82 13.69 25.62
C GLY A 844 -9.95 13.12 24.76
N ALA A 845 -11.18 13.16 25.29
CA ALA A 845 -12.34 12.55 24.66
C ALA A 845 -12.86 13.34 23.46
N ALA A 846 -13.00 12.64 22.33
CA ALA A 846 -13.73 13.10 21.15
C ALA A 846 -15.10 12.41 21.08
N SER A 847 -16.01 12.94 20.27
CA SER A 847 -17.38 12.44 20.23
C SER A 847 -17.48 11.08 19.52
N GLY A 848 -17.75 10.01 20.27
CA GLY A 848 -18.13 8.71 19.71
C GLY A 848 -16.98 7.91 19.13
N VAL A 849 -15.75 8.07 19.65
CA VAL A 849 -14.56 7.32 19.18
C VAL A 849 -14.13 6.19 20.13
N GLY A 850 -14.83 6.04 21.26
CA GLY A 850 -14.69 4.91 22.17
C GLY A 850 -13.37 4.86 22.96
N ALA A 851 -13.08 3.70 23.53
CA ALA A 851 -12.07 3.53 24.57
C ALA A 851 -10.60 3.75 24.14
N GLN A 852 -10.29 3.54 22.87
CA GLN A 852 -8.90 3.59 22.36
C GLN A 852 -8.49 4.97 21.84
N HIS A 853 -9.45 5.88 21.61
CA HIS A 853 -9.20 7.19 20.98
C HIS A 853 -9.70 8.39 21.82
N SER A 854 -9.96 8.18 23.11
CA SER A 854 -10.55 9.20 24.00
C SER A 854 -9.71 9.51 25.26
N GLN A 855 -8.43 9.12 25.27
CA GLN A 855 -7.61 9.17 26.47
C GLN A 855 -6.97 10.56 26.66
N CYS A 856 -6.83 10.98 27.92
CA CYS A 856 -6.16 12.23 28.29
C CYS A 856 -4.77 11.92 28.87
N PHE A 857 -3.71 12.26 28.13
CA PHE A 857 -2.32 12.01 28.52
C PHE A 857 -1.64 13.19 29.23
N GLY A 858 -2.43 14.18 29.67
CA GLY A 858 -1.91 15.35 30.38
C GLY A 858 -1.07 14.99 31.61
N ALA A 859 -1.58 14.09 32.45
CA ALA A 859 -0.85 13.62 33.62
C ALA A 859 0.41 12.80 33.26
N TRP A 860 0.33 11.95 32.23
CA TRP A 860 1.45 11.10 31.82
C TRP A 860 2.64 11.90 31.29
N TYR A 861 2.42 12.79 30.32
CA TYR A 861 3.52 13.59 29.77
C TYR A 861 4.06 14.61 30.77
N SER A 862 3.21 15.18 31.64
CA SER A 862 3.67 16.12 32.67
C SER A 862 4.44 15.45 33.81
N HIS A 863 4.30 14.13 33.99
CA HIS A 863 5.09 13.36 34.94
C HIS A 863 6.58 13.27 34.52
N CYS A 864 6.87 13.32 33.22
CA CYS A 864 8.22 13.09 32.70
C CYS A 864 9.12 14.34 32.76
N PRO A 865 10.27 14.30 33.47
CA PRO A 865 11.19 15.43 33.49
C PRO A 865 11.91 15.61 32.15
N GLY A 866 12.22 16.86 31.80
CA GLY A 866 12.80 17.23 30.51
C GLY A 866 11.77 17.65 29.46
N LEU A 867 10.47 17.36 29.67
CA LEU A 867 9.39 17.90 28.85
C LEU A 867 8.82 19.18 29.45
N LYS A 868 8.34 20.07 28.58
CA LYS A 868 7.35 21.10 28.90
C LYS A 868 6.01 20.65 28.33
N VAL A 869 4.93 20.82 29.08
CA VAL A 869 3.59 20.35 28.70
C VAL A 869 2.57 21.47 28.88
N VAL A 870 1.90 21.80 27.79
CA VAL A 870 0.86 22.84 27.74
C VAL A 870 -0.45 22.26 27.21
N ALA A 871 -1.57 22.81 27.69
CA ALA A 871 -2.92 22.34 27.37
C ALA A 871 -3.84 23.56 27.16
N PRO A 872 -3.91 24.12 25.94
CA PRO A 872 -4.69 25.32 25.66
C PRO A 872 -6.21 25.07 25.76
N TYR A 873 -6.97 26.10 26.13
CA TYR A 873 -8.44 26.05 26.16
C TYR A 873 -9.08 26.93 25.07
N ASP A 874 -8.69 28.22 25.01
CA ASP A 874 -9.28 29.20 24.10
C ASP A 874 -8.32 29.60 22.95
N SER A 875 -8.79 30.45 22.04
CA SER A 875 -8.01 30.90 20.87
C SER A 875 -6.77 31.72 21.24
N GLU A 876 -6.81 32.46 22.35
CA GLU A 876 -5.66 33.22 22.87
C GLU A 876 -4.56 32.26 23.35
N ASP A 877 -4.95 31.25 24.14
CA ASP A 877 -4.06 30.19 24.62
C ASP A 877 -3.42 29.45 23.46
N ALA A 878 -4.24 29.00 22.51
CA ALA A 878 -3.81 28.15 21.41
C ALA A 878 -2.77 28.85 20.54
N LYS A 879 -3.00 30.13 20.17
CA LYS A 879 -2.04 30.92 19.40
C LYS A 879 -0.79 31.20 20.22
N GLY A 880 -0.94 31.77 21.41
CA GLY A 880 0.18 32.26 22.21
C GLY A 880 1.11 31.15 22.71
N LEU A 881 0.56 30.00 23.13
CA LEU A 881 1.34 28.87 23.66
C LEU A 881 1.99 28.05 22.55
N LEU A 882 1.35 27.88 21.39
CA LEU A 882 1.99 27.17 20.28
C LEU A 882 3.21 27.94 19.76
N LYS A 883 3.12 29.27 19.65
CA LYS A 883 4.26 30.10 19.28
C LYS A 883 5.37 30.06 20.33
N ALA A 884 4.99 30.08 21.60
CA ALA A 884 5.95 29.89 22.70
C ALA A 884 6.66 28.54 22.60
N ALA A 885 5.91 27.46 22.33
CA ALA A 885 6.44 26.11 22.14
C ALA A 885 7.41 26.04 20.96
N ILE A 886 7.04 26.61 19.81
CA ILE A 886 7.88 26.62 18.59
C ILE A 886 9.16 27.43 18.81
N ARG A 887 9.15 28.46 19.67
CA ARG A 887 10.34 29.29 19.99
C ARG A 887 11.21 28.72 21.11
N ASP A 888 10.73 27.72 21.86
CA ASP A 888 11.44 27.16 23.00
C ASP A 888 12.59 26.21 22.59
N PRO A 889 13.79 26.29 23.20
CA PRO A 889 14.91 25.41 22.84
C PRO A 889 14.76 23.96 23.34
N ASP A 890 13.77 23.68 24.18
CA ASP A 890 13.51 22.36 24.78
C ASP A 890 12.26 21.70 24.16
N PRO A 891 12.09 20.36 24.31
CA PRO A 891 10.91 19.67 23.81
C PRO A 891 9.63 20.10 24.52
N VAL A 892 8.61 20.47 23.73
CA VAL A 892 7.31 20.92 24.25
C VAL A 892 6.18 20.04 23.69
N VAL A 893 5.31 19.56 24.58
CA VAL A 893 4.09 18.83 24.25
C VAL A 893 2.90 19.79 24.34
N VAL A 894 2.14 19.91 23.26
CA VAL A 894 0.95 20.78 23.14
C VAL A 894 -0.29 19.89 23.01
N LEU A 895 -1.04 19.77 24.11
CA LEU A 895 -2.21 18.89 24.23
C LEU A 895 -3.49 19.69 23.92
N GLU A 896 -3.87 19.69 22.65
CA GLU A 896 -5.07 20.38 22.16
C GLU A 896 -6.33 19.55 22.45
N ASN A 897 -7.53 20.13 22.37
CA ASN A 897 -8.77 19.37 22.50
C ASN A 897 -9.61 19.49 21.22
N GLU A 898 -9.97 18.36 20.62
CA GLU A 898 -10.66 18.33 19.33
C GLU A 898 -11.99 19.11 19.36
N MET A 899 -12.73 18.99 20.45
CA MET A 899 -14.07 19.56 20.57
C MET A 899 -14.08 21.10 20.64
N VAL A 900 -12.93 21.74 20.87
CA VAL A 900 -12.83 23.21 20.89
C VAL A 900 -12.31 23.80 19.57
N TYR A 901 -11.81 23.00 18.63
CA TYR A 901 -11.26 23.50 17.36
C TYR A 901 -12.22 24.38 16.56
N GLY A 902 -13.50 23.99 16.52
CA GLY A 902 -14.55 24.74 15.81
C GLY A 902 -15.16 25.88 16.61
N GLN A 903 -14.79 26.08 17.87
CA GLN A 903 -15.35 27.11 18.73
C GLN A 903 -14.67 28.46 18.48
N GLY A 904 -15.47 29.50 18.29
CA GLY A 904 -15.01 30.89 18.19
C GLY A 904 -14.95 31.55 19.55
N PHE A 905 -13.84 32.22 19.84
CA PHE A 905 -13.67 33.01 21.05
C PHE A 905 -13.45 34.48 20.68
N PRO A 906 -13.99 35.44 21.48
CA PRO A 906 -13.65 36.84 21.32
C PRO A 906 -12.17 37.04 21.66
N VAL A 907 -11.40 37.63 20.75
CA VAL A 907 -9.98 37.95 20.97
C VAL A 907 -9.76 39.46 20.93
N SER A 908 -8.75 39.93 21.66
CA SER A 908 -8.30 41.32 21.60
C SER A 908 -7.39 41.55 20.40
N ASP A 909 -7.22 42.82 20.00
CA ASP A 909 -6.33 43.19 18.89
C ASP A 909 -4.88 42.73 19.12
N GLN A 910 -4.45 42.61 20.38
CA GLN A 910 -3.11 42.13 20.74
C GLN A 910 -2.88 40.66 20.35
N VAL A 911 -3.92 39.82 20.37
CA VAL A 911 -3.80 38.40 19.98
C VAL A 911 -3.60 38.26 18.47
N LEU A 912 -4.08 39.23 17.70
CA LEU A 912 -3.94 39.25 16.24
C LEU A 912 -2.52 39.66 15.80
N ASP A 913 -1.72 40.22 16.71
CA ASP A 913 -0.33 40.60 16.45
C ASP A 913 0.54 39.37 16.11
N LYS A 914 1.40 39.50 15.11
CA LYS A 914 2.38 38.47 14.70
C LYS A 914 3.47 38.21 15.73
N GLU A 915 3.66 39.07 16.73
CA GLU A 915 4.58 38.86 17.85
C GLU A 915 3.88 38.46 19.16
N PHE A 916 2.57 38.22 19.13
CA PHE A 916 1.86 37.71 20.28
C PHE A 916 2.37 36.32 20.70
N VAL A 917 2.85 36.20 21.94
CA VAL A 917 3.35 34.97 22.55
C VAL A 917 2.98 34.96 24.04
N LEU A 918 2.65 33.79 24.59
CA LEU A 918 2.35 33.62 26.01
C LEU A 918 3.51 32.92 26.75
N PRO A 919 3.76 33.25 28.03
CA PRO A 919 4.78 32.56 28.81
C PRO A 919 4.33 31.13 29.18
N ILE A 920 5.17 30.14 28.90
CA ILE A 920 5.00 28.77 29.41
C ILE A 920 5.18 28.78 30.93
N GLY A 921 4.35 28.03 31.66
CA GLY A 921 4.39 27.98 33.12
C GLY A 921 3.58 29.07 33.83
N LYS A 922 2.63 29.72 33.13
CA LYS A 922 1.73 30.71 33.71
C LYS A 922 0.26 30.43 33.46
N ALA A 923 -0.51 30.37 34.53
CA ALA A 923 -1.95 30.19 34.49
C ALA A 923 -2.69 31.52 34.24
N LYS A 924 -3.94 31.44 33.80
CA LYS A 924 -4.85 32.58 33.63
C LYS A 924 -6.04 32.46 34.57
N ILE A 925 -6.33 33.52 35.32
CA ILE A 925 -7.59 33.64 36.04
C ILE A 925 -8.66 34.05 35.02
N MET A 926 -9.51 33.11 34.65
CA MET A 926 -10.59 33.32 33.68
C MET A 926 -11.73 34.14 34.29
N ARG A 927 -11.95 33.94 35.59
CA ARG A 927 -12.98 34.64 36.35
C ARG A 927 -12.51 34.85 37.79
N PRO A 928 -12.53 36.09 38.32
CA PRO A 928 -12.24 36.31 39.72
C PRO A 928 -13.41 35.90 40.61
N GLY A 929 -13.11 35.38 41.81
CA GLY A 929 -14.10 35.02 42.82
C GLY A 929 -13.54 35.04 44.23
N LYS A 930 -14.39 34.75 45.22
CA LYS A 930 -14.06 34.88 46.65
C LYS A 930 -14.38 33.65 47.49
N HIS A 931 -15.29 32.78 47.05
CA HIS A 931 -15.79 31.70 47.90
C HIS A 931 -15.07 30.37 47.67
N VAL A 932 -14.68 30.08 46.43
CA VAL A 932 -14.00 28.82 46.07
C VAL A 932 -13.11 29.01 44.85
N THR A 933 -11.94 28.37 44.84
CA THR A 933 -11.08 28.26 43.67
C THR A 933 -11.42 27.00 42.88
N LEU A 934 -11.68 27.14 41.58
CA LEU A 934 -11.80 26.08 40.59
C LEU A 934 -10.55 26.06 39.72
N VAL A 935 -9.77 24.98 39.74
CA VAL A 935 -8.59 24.82 38.88
C VAL A 935 -8.89 23.81 37.78
N ALA A 936 -8.78 24.24 36.53
CA ALA A 936 -9.06 23.42 35.35
C ALA A 936 -8.05 23.67 34.23
N TYR A 937 -8.03 22.79 33.23
CA TYR A 937 -7.23 22.93 32.01
C TYR A 937 -7.97 22.36 30.80
N ALA A 938 -7.55 22.76 29.60
CA ALA A 938 -8.19 22.39 28.33
C ALA A 938 -9.73 22.58 28.41
N LYS A 939 -10.51 21.67 27.84
CA LYS A 939 -11.98 21.77 27.82
C LYS A 939 -12.65 21.75 29.21
N ALA A 940 -11.99 21.25 30.25
CA ALA A 940 -12.55 21.29 31.61
C ALA A 940 -12.74 22.73 32.14
N VAL A 941 -12.03 23.71 31.56
CA VAL A 941 -12.24 25.14 31.86
C VAL A 941 -13.64 25.59 31.48
N GLU A 942 -14.18 25.11 30.35
CA GLU A 942 -15.57 25.37 29.94
C GLU A 942 -16.55 24.84 30.99
N THR A 943 -16.36 23.58 31.42
CA THR A 943 -17.18 22.95 32.46
C THR A 943 -17.16 23.75 33.76
N ALA A 944 -15.98 24.23 34.19
CA ALA A 944 -15.82 25.03 35.39
C ALA A 944 -16.47 26.42 35.27
N LEU A 945 -16.37 27.08 34.11
CA LEU A 945 -17.01 28.36 33.84
C LEU A 945 -18.54 28.26 33.84
N LEU A 946 -19.09 27.21 33.23
CA LEU A 946 -20.54 26.95 33.24
C LEU A 946 -21.06 26.71 34.66
N ALA A 947 -20.35 25.90 35.45
CA ALA A 947 -20.70 25.67 36.86
C ALA A 947 -20.59 26.95 37.70
N ALA A 948 -19.55 27.76 37.49
CA ALA A 948 -19.38 29.05 38.16
C ALA A 948 -20.50 30.04 37.81
N ASN A 949 -21.00 30.03 36.57
CA ASN A 949 -22.15 30.83 36.16
C ASN A 949 -23.44 30.40 36.88
N GLU A 950 -23.67 29.10 37.03
CA GLU A 950 -24.83 28.60 37.78
C GLU A 950 -24.73 28.96 39.28
N LEU A 951 -23.56 28.76 39.89
CA LEU A 951 -23.28 29.05 41.30
C LEU A 951 -23.40 30.54 41.64
N ALA A 952 -23.04 31.41 40.69
CA ALA A 952 -23.21 32.85 40.85
C ALA A 952 -24.69 33.24 41.00
N GLY A 953 -25.60 32.54 40.32
CA GLY A 953 -27.05 32.71 40.51
C GLY A 953 -27.53 32.33 41.92
N LYS A 954 -26.73 31.56 42.67
CA LYS A 954 -26.95 31.17 44.08
C LYS A 954 -26.11 32.02 45.05
N GLY A 955 -25.46 33.08 44.57
CA GLY A 955 -24.61 33.97 45.38
C GLY A 955 -23.20 33.45 45.65
N ILE A 956 -22.77 32.35 45.02
CA ILE A 956 -21.45 31.76 45.21
C ILE A 956 -20.52 32.24 44.07
N GLU A 957 -19.60 33.13 44.40
CA GLU A 957 -18.57 33.63 43.48
C GLU A 957 -17.35 32.68 43.44
N CYS A 958 -17.24 31.89 42.36
CA CYS A 958 -16.09 31.02 42.09
C CYS A 958 -14.97 31.75 41.34
N GLU A 959 -13.73 31.60 41.82
CA GLU A 959 -12.52 31.95 41.06
C GLU A 959 -12.17 30.80 40.13
N VAL A 960 -12.07 31.03 38.82
CA VAL A 960 -11.77 29.98 37.84
C VAL A 960 -10.37 30.20 37.25
N ILE A 961 -9.48 29.23 37.46
CA ILE A 961 -8.12 29.20 36.96
C ILE A 961 -8.04 28.23 35.78
N ASN A 962 -7.55 28.73 34.66
CA ASN A 962 -7.08 27.94 33.52
C ASN A 962 -5.56 27.77 33.64
N LEU A 963 -5.10 26.54 33.85
CA LEU A 963 -3.67 26.26 34.10
C LEU A 963 -2.76 26.66 32.95
N ARG A 964 -3.18 26.51 31.69
CA ARG A 964 -2.39 26.63 30.44
C ARG A 964 -1.18 25.70 30.33
N SER A 965 -0.38 25.56 31.39
CA SER A 965 0.79 24.70 31.48
C SER A 965 0.63 23.70 32.61
N LEU A 966 0.78 22.42 32.28
CA LEU A 966 0.79 21.31 33.23
C LEU A 966 2.20 21.06 33.76
N ARG A 967 3.21 21.37 32.94
CA ARG A 967 4.62 21.34 33.31
C ARG A 967 5.39 22.45 32.59
N PRO A 968 6.07 23.36 33.30
CA PRO A 968 5.99 23.56 34.74
C PRO A 968 4.59 24.03 35.18
N LEU A 969 4.14 23.56 36.34
CA LEU A 969 2.85 23.96 36.92
C LEU A 969 2.99 25.32 37.63
N ASP A 970 2.05 26.24 37.41
CA ASP A 970 2.03 27.58 38.05
C ASP A 970 1.43 27.54 39.46
N SER A 971 2.12 26.87 40.38
CA SER A 971 1.65 26.67 41.76
C SER A 971 1.38 27.98 42.51
N ASP A 972 2.15 29.04 42.24
CA ASP A 972 2.00 30.34 42.91
C ASP A 972 0.61 30.96 42.71
N THR A 973 0.08 30.86 41.49
CA THR A 973 -1.26 31.39 41.16
C THR A 973 -2.33 30.59 41.89
N ILE A 974 -2.18 29.26 41.96
CA ILE A 974 -3.09 28.38 42.70
C ILE A 974 -3.04 28.72 44.19
N PHE A 975 -1.85 28.82 44.78
CA PHE A 975 -1.67 29.11 46.20
C PHE A 975 -2.30 30.44 46.60
N LYS A 976 -2.04 31.52 45.84
CA LYS A 976 -2.64 32.82 46.10
C LYS A 976 -4.17 32.80 46.01
N SER A 977 -4.73 32.08 45.05
CA SER A 977 -6.17 31.93 44.90
C SER A 977 -6.80 31.15 46.06
N VAL A 978 -6.16 30.06 46.49
CA VAL A 978 -6.63 29.26 47.63
C VAL A 978 -6.51 30.04 48.93
N GLN A 979 -5.42 30.77 49.17
CA GLN A 979 -5.28 31.66 50.34
C GLN A 979 -6.36 32.75 50.39
N LYS A 980 -6.89 33.16 49.24
CA LYS A 980 -7.97 34.15 49.13
C LYS A 980 -9.37 33.56 49.32
N THR A 981 -9.59 32.33 48.86
CA THR A 981 -10.92 31.71 48.78
C THR A 981 -11.16 30.61 49.82
N HIS A 982 -10.10 30.15 50.48
CA HIS A 982 -10.08 29.10 51.51
C HIS A 982 -10.58 27.71 51.09
N HIS A 983 -10.98 27.53 49.82
CA HIS A 983 -11.55 26.29 49.30
C HIS A 983 -11.03 26.01 47.89
N LEU A 984 -10.81 24.73 47.57
CA LEU A 984 -10.29 24.30 46.29
C LEU A 984 -11.06 23.10 45.72
N VAL A 985 -11.45 23.21 44.46
CA VAL A 985 -11.94 22.11 43.63
C VAL A 985 -11.13 22.04 42.34
N THR A 986 -10.57 20.89 42.02
CA THR A 986 -9.89 20.67 40.72
C THR A 986 -10.85 19.99 39.75
N VAL A 987 -10.85 20.41 38.48
CA VAL A 987 -11.72 19.84 37.43
C VAL A 987 -10.88 19.39 36.26
N GLU A 988 -10.94 18.09 35.92
CA GLU A 988 -10.23 17.52 34.76
C GLU A 988 -11.03 16.42 34.07
N GLN A 989 -10.82 16.21 32.76
CA GLN A 989 -11.51 15.15 32.00
C GLN A 989 -10.79 13.80 32.04
N GLY A 990 -9.57 13.75 32.59
CA GLY A 990 -8.80 12.52 32.76
C GLY A 990 -9.35 11.62 33.87
N TRP A 991 -8.77 10.42 33.98
CA TRP A 991 -9.10 9.45 35.02
C TRP A 991 -8.71 9.93 36.43
N PRO A 992 -9.39 9.44 37.48
CA PRO A 992 -9.18 9.91 38.85
C PRO A 992 -7.82 9.49 39.43
N GLN A 993 -7.26 8.37 38.97
CA GLN A 993 -5.99 7.85 39.47
C GLN A 993 -4.82 8.62 38.85
N SER A 994 -3.95 9.15 39.70
CA SER A 994 -2.71 9.85 39.29
C SER A 994 -2.91 11.04 38.34
N GLY A 995 -4.10 11.66 38.33
CA GLY A 995 -4.40 12.85 37.52
C GLY A 995 -3.69 14.13 38.00
N VAL A 996 -3.77 15.21 37.20
CA VAL A 996 -3.14 16.51 37.53
C VAL A 996 -3.72 17.09 38.80
N GLY A 997 -5.02 16.87 39.05
CA GLY A 997 -5.66 17.28 40.30
C GLY A 997 -5.00 16.64 41.54
N SER A 998 -4.46 15.43 41.42
CA SER A 998 -3.76 14.75 42.52
C SER A 998 -2.45 15.45 42.88
N GLU A 999 -1.67 15.87 41.89
CA GLU A 999 -0.44 16.64 42.09
C GLU A 999 -0.74 18.00 42.74
N ILE A 1000 -1.79 18.69 42.29
CA ILE A 1000 -2.23 19.95 42.92
C ILE A 1000 -2.58 19.73 44.39
N CYS A 1001 -3.35 18.68 44.71
CA CYS A 1001 -3.66 18.34 46.09
C CYS A 1001 -2.39 18.09 46.92
N ALA A 1002 -1.44 17.31 46.41
CA ALA A 1002 -0.18 17.03 47.10
C ALA A 1002 0.62 18.32 47.36
N ARG A 1003 0.78 19.17 46.35
CA ARG A 1003 1.48 20.47 46.47
C ARG A 1003 0.84 21.40 47.49
N ILE A 1004 -0.50 21.42 47.55
CA ILE A 1004 -1.23 22.22 48.54
C ILE A 1004 -0.98 21.70 49.95
N MET A 1005 -1.01 20.37 50.15
CA MET A 1005 -0.77 19.74 51.44
C MET A 1005 0.67 19.92 51.94
N GLU A 1006 1.64 19.97 51.03
CA GLU A 1006 3.07 20.17 51.34
C GLU A 1006 3.45 21.65 51.55
N HIS A 1007 2.58 22.59 51.19
CA HIS A 1007 2.83 24.04 51.26
C HIS A 1007 2.12 24.70 52.45
N GLU A 1008 2.56 25.90 52.87
CA GLU A 1008 1.90 26.69 53.93
C GLU A 1008 0.43 27.04 53.61
N THR A 1009 0.03 26.96 52.34
CA THR A 1009 -1.35 27.14 51.88
C THR A 1009 -2.31 26.13 52.53
N PHE A 1010 -1.82 24.96 52.97
CA PHE A 1010 -2.61 23.99 53.73
C PHE A 1010 -3.33 24.63 54.93
N PHE A 1011 -2.67 25.53 55.66
CA PHE A 1011 -3.24 26.19 56.84
C PHE A 1011 -4.35 27.20 56.52
N HIS A 1012 -4.55 27.53 55.24
CA HIS A 1012 -5.61 28.42 54.78
C HIS A 1012 -6.86 27.68 54.29
N LEU A 1013 -6.84 26.35 54.20
CA LEU A 1013 -8.00 25.58 53.77
C LEU A 1013 -9.02 25.40 54.89
N ASP A 1014 -10.26 25.80 54.63
CA ASP A 1014 -11.39 25.61 55.54
C ASP A 1014 -12.06 24.23 55.35
N ALA A 1015 -11.80 23.57 54.22
CA ALA A 1015 -12.31 22.24 53.90
C ALA A 1015 -11.31 21.42 53.07
N PRO A 1016 -11.39 20.08 53.07
CA PRO A 1016 -10.56 19.23 52.22
C PRO A 1016 -10.73 19.57 50.74
N VAL A 1017 -9.63 19.51 49.99
CA VAL A 1017 -9.65 19.70 48.52
C VAL A 1017 -10.49 18.62 47.86
N TRP A 1018 -11.37 19.00 46.94
CA TRP A 1018 -12.22 18.06 46.18
C TRP A 1018 -11.76 17.95 44.72
N ARG A 1019 -11.83 16.75 44.15
CA ARG A 1019 -11.48 16.51 42.74
C ARG A 1019 -12.69 16.06 41.96
N VAL A 1020 -12.92 16.70 40.82
CA VAL A 1020 -13.94 16.33 39.83
C VAL A 1020 -13.20 15.85 38.59
N THR A 1021 -13.36 14.57 38.27
CA THR A 1021 -12.61 13.88 37.20
C THR A 1021 -13.57 13.15 36.27
N GLY A 1022 -13.06 12.54 35.20
CA GLY A 1022 -13.78 11.47 34.51
C GLY A 1022 -14.01 10.27 35.43
N VAL A 1023 -14.94 9.40 35.06
CA VAL A 1023 -15.19 8.12 35.75
C VAL A 1023 -14.08 7.12 35.42
N ASP A 1024 -13.71 6.27 36.38
CA ASP A 1024 -12.63 5.29 36.24
C ASP A 1024 -13.06 4.05 35.42
N VAL A 1025 -13.32 4.28 34.13
CA VAL A 1025 -13.70 3.25 33.15
C VAL A 1025 -13.08 3.55 31.79
N PRO A 1026 -12.88 2.53 30.93
CA PRO A 1026 -12.65 2.76 29.51
C PRO A 1026 -13.80 3.56 28.90
N MET A 1027 -13.50 4.54 28.03
CA MET A 1027 -14.52 5.43 27.48
C MET A 1027 -15.63 4.65 26.73
N PRO A 1028 -16.90 4.74 27.16
CA PRO A 1028 -18.00 4.06 26.47
C PRO A 1028 -18.27 4.67 25.09
N TYR A 1029 -18.63 3.83 24.11
CA TYR A 1029 -19.07 4.31 22.79
C TYR A 1029 -20.52 4.82 22.80
N ALA A 1030 -21.37 4.29 23.70
CA ALA A 1030 -22.76 4.69 23.77
C ALA A 1030 -22.88 6.13 24.27
N LYS A 1031 -23.43 7.03 23.45
CA LYS A 1031 -23.54 8.47 23.71
C LYS A 1031 -24.01 8.85 25.12
N THR A 1032 -24.98 8.12 25.67
CA THR A 1032 -25.49 8.39 27.03
C THR A 1032 -24.47 8.05 28.12
N LEU A 1033 -23.73 6.95 27.95
CA LEU A 1033 -22.68 6.52 28.88
C LEU A 1033 -21.40 7.33 28.70
N GLU A 1034 -21.06 7.72 27.47
CA GLU A 1034 -19.94 8.61 27.16
C GLU A 1034 -20.10 9.98 27.85
N ALA A 1035 -21.29 10.59 27.73
CA ALA A 1035 -21.59 11.84 28.41
C ALA A 1035 -21.53 11.71 29.95
N ALA A 1036 -22.00 10.58 30.50
CA ALA A 1036 -21.97 10.30 31.93
C ALA A 1036 -20.56 9.97 32.47
N ALA A 1037 -19.64 9.53 31.60
CA ALA A 1037 -18.26 9.22 31.99
C ALA A 1037 -17.39 10.48 32.11
N LEU A 1038 -17.78 11.60 31.50
CA LEU A 1038 -17.07 12.88 31.55
C LEU A 1038 -17.69 13.83 32.59
N PRO A 1039 -16.89 14.68 33.24
CA PRO A 1039 -17.39 15.62 34.24
C PRO A 1039 -18.34 16.65 33.63
N GLN A 1040 -19.53 16.77 34.21
CA GLN A 1040 -20.55 17.75 33.83
C GLN A 1040 -20.55 18.96 34.78
N PRO A 1041 -21.10 20.12 34.36
CA PRO A 1041 -21.20 21.28 35.24
C PRO A 1041 -21.91 20.97 36.56
N ALA A 1042 -22.93 20.09 36.54
CA ALA A 1042 -23.65 19.66 37.73
C ALA A 1042 -22.75 18.96 38.76
N ASP A 1043 -21.76 18.17 38.33
CA ASP A 1043 -20.82 17.49 39.23
C ASP A 1043 -19.91 18.51 39.95
N VAL A 1044 -19.52 19.58 39.24
CA VAL A 1044 -18.74 20.68 39.81
C VAL A 1044 -19.57 21.46 40.82
N VAL A 1045 -20.85 21.75 40.51
CA VAL A 1045 -21.78 22.41 41.45
C VAL A 1045 -21.94 21.58 42.72
N LEU A 1046 -22.13 20.26 42.59
CA LEU A 1046 -22.23 19.35 43.73
C LEU A 1046 -20.95 19.33 44.57
N ALA A 1047 -19.78 19.30 43.92
CA ALA A 1047 -18.48 19.37 44.60
C ALA A 1047 -18.31 20.68 45.38
N VAL A 1048 -18.63 21.83 44.77
CA VAL A 1048 -18.55 23.14 45.43
C VAL A 1048 -19.49 23.21 46.62
N ASN A 1049 -20.75 22.79 46.45
CA ASN A 1049 -21.72 22.77 47.55
C ASN A 1049 -21.24 21.90 48.72
N LYS A 1050 -20.65 20.74 48.41
CA LYS A 1050 -20.08 19.85 49.43
C LYS A 1050 -18.91 20.49 50.18
N VAL A 1051 -18.03 21.18 49.46
CA VAL A 1051 -16.86 21.86 50.02
C VAL A 1051 -17.25 23.06 50.87
N LEU A 1052 -18.29 23.80 50.48
CA LEU A 1052 -18.81 24.96 51.23
C LEU A 1052 -19.82 24.59 52.33
N GLY A 1053 -20.24 23.33 52.41
CA GLY A 1053 -21.27 22.89 53.36
C GLY A 1053 -22.68 23.41 53.06
N THR A 1054 -22.96 23.82 51.82
CA THR A 1054 -24.27 24.31 51.38
C THR A 1054 -25.12 23.15 50.83
N LYS A 1055 -26.40 23.09 51.22
CA LYS A 1055 -27.34 22.03 50.79
C LYS A 1055 -27.88 22.25 49.39
#